data_AF-A0A9N7YQT1-F1
#
_entry.id   AF-A0A9N7YQT1-F1
#
_cell.length_a   1.000
_cell.length_b   1.000
_cell.length_c   1.000
_cell.angle_alpha   90.00
_cell.angle_beta   90.00
_cell.angle_gamma   90.00
#
_symmetry.space_group_name_H-M   'P 1'
#
loop_
_entity.id
_entity.type
_entity.pdbx_description
1 polymer ?
#
loop_
_entity_poly.entity_id
_entity_poly.type
_entity_poly.pdbx_seq_one_letter_code
_entity_poly.pdbx_strand_id
1 'polypeptide(L)'
;MKLRSLQPQLRTAVSSHQSWLQTAPPSHRLLMLMMVQMRVYHPLLSKALPKAPLLTQLPHLGSQMAPSTPSSDTVSSSLASSPQTSANTSAPSQPSSSPYDTDCSRKLISQIQRSLSQESLLDELESELLDCQLPEGESGSKRKGSSPVNGLPTDQEDCMMVFEKCIQYKYAQQEKAIKRLLEDNKRHQELILGICSEKDNMKEELKKRAETEKQHMATIKKLEGRVDELLRELKESREKLIHQDQAAKAALQQMQKEMAYRLEQTNRKCDEARQEKETMVMKYVRGEKEALDLRRDKESLEKRLREATKEVDRQALRGNQLAQDKGRLQQLYDAKEGEVGRVTREVEKLKEEINSHLIKVKWAQNKLKSEADVHKETKDKLRETTSKLAQAKEETEQIRKNCQDMIRTYQESEELKSNELDAKLRATKGELEKHRQEQTDQLEVHRVKAKELDDLKRSYKEGMDELTTLRTKLKCLEDERPRWEDELSKYREIINRQKAELGRQKEKMDEIAALQDQQQRDKQEITSLREEVESLTSQMTDLQRDVQGSREREAELLGFTEKLSSKNAQLQSESNALQCQLDQLTSSFTELQAQQEETRRLLDDKSRQLKQEESLRQQEVQGLQEERTALQTEVSRLKTRVDELRDELVTQKRKQAASIKDLTKQLTQARKRMEQVENGRCDRDAGSMGSRSSSSGTAPGFGSLNARHGGVEDRSPESQSGPSVVVVDSYPEVDKAVLVERIVRLQKSLARKQEKIEFMEDHIKQLVEEIRKKTKIIQSYVLREETGALSSEASDINKANLGRRGGIMASLYTSHPADSGLTLDLSLEINRKLQAVLEDTLLKNITLKENLQTLGAEIEKLIKQQRDPGDGEGGSDATTSREKRKQTTNLQHSIYFEGTATFEHLRHTHSHSLNV
;
A
#
# COMPACT_ATOMS: atom_id res chain seq x y z
N MET A 1 -35.36 -30.53 16.89
CA MET A 1 -35.75 -31.90 16.49
C MET A 1 -35.18 -32.43 15.17
N LYS A 2 -34.50 -31.65 14.30
CA LYS A 2 -33.94 -32.15 13.02
C LYS A 2 -32.60 -32.93 13.09
N LEU A 3 -32.04 -33.18 14.29
CA LEU A 3 -30.77 -33.91 14.45
C LEU A 3 -30.91 -35.44 14.68
N ARG A 4 -32.12 -35.97 14.94
CA ARG A 4 -32.29 -37.41 15.23
C ARG A 4 -32.45 -38.32 14.01
N SER A 5 -32.66 -37.81 12.79
CA SER A 5 -32.86 -38.64 11.59
C SER A 5 -31.59 -39.00 10.81
N LEU A 6 -30.43 -38.40 11.12
CA LEU A 6 -29.16 -38.63 10.41
C LEU A 6 -28.24 -39.66 11.10
N GLN A 7 -28.54 -40.01 12.36
CA GLN A 7 -27.73 -40.94 13.15
C GLN A 7 -27.63 -42.37 12.58
N PRO A 8 -28.68 -42.96 11.95
CA PRO A 8 -28.57 -44.28 11.33
C PRO A 8 -27.66 -44.28 10.09
N GLN A 9 -27.78 -43.27 9.23
CA GLN A 9 -27.00 -43.19 7.98
C GLN A 9 -25.50 -43.02 8.23
N LEU A 10 -25.10 -42.27 9.29
CA LEU A 10 -23.68 -42.18 9.66
C LEU A 10 -23.10 -43.52 10.14
N ARG A 11 -23.85 -44.34 10.90
CA ARG A 11 -23.34 -45.64 11.36
C ARG A 11 -23.11 -46.62 10.22
N THR A 12 -24.01 -46.67 9.24
CA THR A 12 -23.83 -47.54 8.06
C THR A 12 -22.65 -47.10 7.19
N ALA A 13 -22.47 -45.79 7.00
CA ALA A 13 -21.34 -45.24 6.24
C ALA A 13 -19.98 -45.52 6.91
N VAL A 14 -19.88 -45.37 8.23
CA VAL A 14 -18.65 -45.65 9.00
C VAL A 14 -18.31 -47.15 9.00
N SER A 15 -19.31 -48.02 9.20
CA SER A 15 -19.08 -49.48 9.20
C SER A 15 -18.57 -49.99 7.85
N SER A 16 -19.12 -49.48 6.73
CA SER A 16 -18.66 -49.84 5.38
C SER A 16 -17.23 -49.37 5.08
N HIS A 17 -16.81 -48.21 5.58
CA HIS A 17 -15.43 -47.72 5.42
C HIS A 17 -14.42 -48.47 6.30
N GLN A 18 -14.82 -48.95 7.48
CA GLN A 18 -13.92 -49.60 8.43
C GLN A 18 -13.43 -50.97 7.93
N SER A 19 -14.25 -51.69 7.15
CA SER A 19 -13.85 -52.91 6.44
C SER A 19 -12.84 -52.64 5.31
N TRP A 20 -13.03 -51.55 4.55
CA TRP A 20 -12.12 -51.17 3.45
C TRP A 20 -10.77 -50.61 3.92
N LEU A 21 -10.70 -50.01 5.12
CA LEU A 21 -9.41 -49.53 5.64
C LEU A 21 -8.44 -50.65 6.03
N GLN A 22 -8.91 -51.86 6.36
CA GLN A 22 -8.02 -52.95 6.81
C GLN A 22 -7.20 -53.59 5.69
N THR A 23 -7.64 -53.53 4.43
CA THR A 23 -6.97 -54.17 3.27
C THR A 23 -6.12 -53.24 2.42
N ALA A 24 -6.15 -51.92 2.64
CA ALA A 24 -5.42 -50.93 1.84
C ALA A 24 -3.97 -50.68 2.32
N PRO A 25 -3.00 -50.44 1.40
CA PRO A 25 -1.60 -50.15 1.74
C PRO A 25 -1.39 -48.89 2.61
N PRO A 26 -0.28 -48.79 3.37
CA PRO A 26 -0.05 -47.71 4.34
C PRO A 26 -0.07 -46.30 3.73
N SER A 27 0.48 -46.13 2.53
CA SER A 27 0.51 -44.85 1.80
C SER A 27 -0.89 -44.32 1.49
N HIS A 28 -1.86 -45.20 1.21
CA HIS A 28 -3.23 -44.80 0.89
C HIS A 28 -4.03 -44.40 2.14
N ARG A 29 -3.71 -44.98 3.31
CA ARG A 29 -4.34 -44.63 4.59
C ARG A 29 -3.99 -43.20 5.03
N LEU A 30 -2.75 -42.77 4.81
CA LEU A 30 -2.29 -41.42 5.16
C LEU A 30 -3.03 -40.35 4.34
N LEU A 31 -3.18 -40.58 3.03
CA LEU A 31 -3.88 -39.68 2.11
C LEU A 31 -5.37 -39.52 2.47
N MET A 32 -6.03 -40.63 2.83
CA MET A 32 -7.42 -40.64 3.30
C MET A 32 -7.59 -39.91 4.64
N LEU A 33 -6.66 -40.07 5.58
CA LEU A 33 -6.69 -39.29 6.83
C LEU A 33 -6.61 -37.78 6.54
N MET A 34 -5.68 -37.34 5.69
CA MET A 34 -5.56 -35.94 5.31
C MET A 34 -6.82 -35.41 4.61
N MET A 35 -7.46 -36.20 3.73
CA MET A 35 -8.72 -35.80 3.10
C MET A 35 -9.89 -35.67 4.07
N VAL A 36 -9.99 -36.54 5.08
CA VAL A 36 -11.00 -36.42 6.14
C VAL A 36 -10.72 -35.18 7.01
N GLN A 37 -9.47 -34.93 7.35
CA GLN A 37 -9.06 -33.78 8.16
C GLN A 37 -9.32 -32.43 7.44
N MET A 38 -9.05 -32.37 6.13
CA MET A 38 -9.39 -31.23 5.26
C MET A 38 -10.90 -30.97 5.17
N ARG A 39 -11.74 -32.03 5.08
CA ARG A 39 -13.20 -31.88 5.02
C ARG A 39 -13.84 -31.44 6.34
N VAL A 40 -13.20 -31.70 7.48
CA VAL A 40 -13.74 -31.35 8.81
C VAL A 40 -13.32 -29.95 9.26
N TYR A 41 -12.14 -29.45 8.87
CA TYR A 41 -11.64 -28.14 9.33
C TYR A 41 -12.10 -26.92 8.50
N HIS A 42 -12.42 -27.10 7.22
CA HIS A 42 -12.80 -25.99 6.32
C HIS A 42 -14.09 -25.19 6.67
N PRO A 43 -15.09 -25.70 7.43
CA PRO A 43 -16.31 -24.93 7.73
C PRO A 43 -16.19 -23.85 8.82
N LEU A 44 -15.08 -23.78 9.58
CA LEU A 44 -15.04 -23.03 10.85
C LEU A 44 -14.39 -21.62 10.80
N LEU A 45 -13.74 -21.22 9.69
CA LEU A 45 -13.13 -19.87 9.56
C LEU A 45 -13.94 -18.86 8.71
N SER A 46 -15.14 -19.21 8.24
CA SER A 46 -15.89 -18.40 7.26
C SER A 46 -16.99 -17.48 7.83
N LYS A 47 -17.09 -17.30 9.17
CA LYS A 47 -18.19 -16.54 9.80
C LYS A 47 -17.76 -15.62 10.94
N ALA A 48 -17.09 -14.53 10.59
CA ALA A 48 -16.99 -13.35 11.45
C ALA A 48 -16.85 -12.05 10.62
N LEU A 49 -17.97 -11.51 10.13
CA LEU A 49 -18.25 -10.06 10.10
C LEU A 49 -19.71 -9.81 9.63
N PRO A 50 -20.49 -8.93 10.29
CA PRO A 50 -21.82 -8.52 9.83
C PRO A 50 -21.73 -7.34 8.84
N LYS A 51 -22.81 -7.10 8.09
CA LYS A 51 -22.95 -5.96 7.14
C LYS A 51 -24.22 -5.16 7.41
N ALA A 52 -24.16 -3.88 7.05
CA ALA A 52 -25.24 -2.88 6.94
C ALA A 52 -25.64 -2.13 8.25
N PRO A 53 -26.18 -0.88 8.15
CA PRO A 53 -26.59 -0.15 6.94
C PRO A 53 -25.96 1.25 6.74
N LEU A 54 -26.27 1.84 5.58
CA LEU A 54 -26.02 3.24 5.22
C LEU A 54 -26.95 4.21 5.99
N LEU A 55 -26.44 5.39 6.36
CA LEU A 55 -27.21 6.64 6.28
C LEU A 55 -26.30 7.88 6.20
N THR A 56 -26.83 8.92 5.56
CA THR A 56 -26.13 10.11 5.05
C THR A 56 -26.20 11.29 6.03
N GLN A 57 -25.11 12.04 6.21
CA GLN A 57 -25.11 13.53 6.21
C GLN A 57 -23.70 14.17 6.31
N LEU A 58 -23.55 15.33 5.64
CA LEU A 58 -22.49 16.35 5.77
C LEU A 58 -22.68 17.15 7.11
N PRO A 59 -21.75 18.03 7.59
CA PRO A 59 -20.81 18.86 6.81
C PRO A 59 -19.39 19.12 7.41
N HIS A 60 -18.61 19.93 6.66
CA HIS A 60 -17.43 20.75 7.03
C HIS A 60 -16.78 20.61 8.43
N LEU A 61 -15.48 20.24 8.45
CA LEU A 61 -14.29 21.11 8.62
C LEU A 61 -13.06 20.24 8.21
N GLY A 62 -12.02 20.73 7.54
CA GLY A 62 -11.03 21.63 8.12
C GLY A 62 -9.90 20.83 8.80
N SER A 63 -8.82 20.51 8.08
CA SER A 63 -7.57 20.03 8.71
C SER A 63 -6.34 20.41 7.90
N GLN A 64 -5.42 21.07 8.62
CA GLN A 64 -4.02 21.20 8.27
C GLN A 64 -3.34 19.82 8.43
N MET A 65 -2.29 19.57 7.67
CA MET A 65 -1.23 18.66 8.10
C MET A 65 0.12 19.27 7.73
N ALA A 66 0.95 19.48 8.75
CA ALA A 66 2.39 19.63 8.58
C ALA A 66 3.04 18.23 8.53
N PRO A 67 4.30 18.15 8.09
CA PRO A 67 5.25 17.25 8.71
C PRO A 67 6.37 18.05 9.42
N SER A 68 6.75 17.59 10.60
CA SER A 68 7.82 18.12 11.44
C SER A 68 9.15 17.42 11.14
N THR A 69 10.32 18.09 11.24
CA THR A 69 11.29 18.04 12.36
C THR A 69 12.70 18.43 11.79
N PRO A 70 13.81 18.54 12.55
CA PRO A 70 14.08 19.60 13.53
C PRO A 70 15.53 20.17 13.48
N SER A 71 15.78 21.41 13.92
CA SER A 71 17.13 21.82 14.38
C SER A 71 17.12 23.09 15.26
N SER A 72 17.48 22.90 16.53
CA SER A 72 18.10 23.84 17.47
C SER A 72 17.79 25.35 17.41
N ASP A 73 17.00 25.83 18.37
CA ASP A 73 17.16 27.16 18.98
C ASP A 73 17.10 27.00 20.51
N THR A 74 18.06 27.57 21.23
CA THR A 74 18.16 27.45 22.70
C THR A 74 18.22 28.82 23.36
N VAL A 75 17.11 29.17 24.01
CA VAL A 75 16.93 30.03 25.20
C VAL A 75 18.05 31.03 25.55
N SER A 76 17.69 32.32 25.59
CA SER A 76 18.11 33.23 26.69
C SER A 76 17.11 34.36 26.86
N SER A 77 16.72 34.63 28.10
CA SER A 77 15.72 35.63 28.49
C SER A 77 16.34 36.80 29.24
N SER A 78 15.76 37.99 29.04
CA SER A 78 15.71 39.13 29.97
C SER A 78 17.02 39.71 30.54
N LEU A 79 17.31 40.99 30.22
CA LEU A 79 17.19 42.10 31.19
C LEU A 79 17.50 43.47 30.57
N ALA A 80 16.99 44.53 31.19
CA ALA A 80 17.25 45.92 30.82
C ALA A 80 18.54 46.44 31.47
N SER A 81 19.23 47.38 30.83
CA SER A 81 20.09 48.37 31.51
C SER A 81 20.54 49.51 30.58
N SER A 82 20.70 50.69 31.18
CA SER A 82 21.24 51.90 30.55
C SER A 82 22.73 51.78 30.23
N PRO A 83 23.27 52.51 29.23
CA PRO A 83 24.70 52.66 29.07
C PRO A 83 25.25 53.73 30.04
N GLN A 84 25.69 53.29 31.22
CA GLN A 84 26.79 53.97 31.93
C GLN A 84 28.07 53.15 31.74
N THR A 85 29.09 53.75 31.16
CA THR A 85 30.48 53.30 31.31
C THR A 85 31.30 54.45 31.86
N SER A 86 31.81 54.25 33.07
CA SER A 86 32.66 55.20 33.79
C SER A 86 34.11 55.07 33.32
N ALA A 87 34.63 56.10 32.68
CA ALA A 87 36.07 56.33 32.59
C ALA A 87 36.46 57.33 33.68
N ASN A 88 37.19 56.88 34.70
CA ASN A 88 37.71 57.76 35.73
C ASN A 88 38.72 58.75 35.13
N THR A 89 38.45 60.04 35.23
CA THR A 89 39.52 61.05 35.26
C THR A 89 39.08 62.18 36.19
N SER A 90 39.68 62.22 37.37
CA SER A 90 39.47 63.27 38.37
C SER A 90 40.06 64.59 37.86
N ALA A 91 39.20 65.47 37.32
CA ALA A 91 39.57 66.86 37.07
C ALA A 91 39.63 67.61 38.41
N PRO A 92 40.76 68.26 38.77
CA PRO A 92 40.83 69.05 40.00
C PRO A 92 39.95 70.30 39.88
N SER A 93 39.19 70.59 40.93
CA SER A 93 38.58 71.89 41.14
C SER A 93 39.66 72.94 41.39
N GLN A 94 40.24 73.49 40.32
CA GLN A 94 41.05 74.71 40.36
C GLN A 94 40.10 75.90 40.55
N PRO A 95 40.26 76.72 41.60
CA PRO A 95 39.64 78.03 41.64
C PRO A 95 40.14 78.83 40.44
N SER A 96 39.27 79.64 39.82
CA SER A 96 39.66 80.54 38.74
C SER A 96 40.48 81.72 39.28
N SER A 97 41.73 81.48 39.66
CA SER A 97 42.72 82.54 39.81
C SER A 97 43.06 83.11 38.44
N SER A 98 43.16 84.43 38.36
CA SER A 98 43.54 85.13 37.14
C SER A 98 44.92 84.66 36.66
N PRO A 99 45.20 84.52 35.35
CA PRO A 99 46.52 84.13 34.84
C PRO A 99 47.67 85.08 35.21
N TYR A 100 47.35 86.24 35.79
CA TYR A 100 48.28 87.26 36.27
C TYR A 100 48.54 87.21 37.79
N ASP A 101 47.81 86.36 38.53
CA ASP A 101 47.81 86.31 39.99
C ASP A 101 48.75 85.22 40.53
N THR A 102 50.06 85.45 40.36
CA THR A 102 51.13 84.59 40.89
C THR A 102 51.49 84.99 42.33
N ASP A 103 52.16 84.11 43.08
CA ASP A 103 52.69 84.46 44.41
C ASP A 103 53.73 85.59 44.36
N CYS A 104 54.39 85.78 43.22
CA CYS A 104 55.30 86.91 43.00
C CYS A 104 54.52 88.22 42.79
N SER A 105 53.46 88.19 41.97
CA SER A 105 52.49 89.30 41.83
C SER A 105 51.93 89.73 43.19
N ARG A 106 51.51 88.76 44.02
CA ARG A 106 51.00 89.02 45.38
C ARG A 106 52.05 89.63 46.30
N LYS A 107 53.30 89.16 46.26
CA LYS A 107 54.42 89.74 47.02
C LYS A 107 54.75 91.16 46.58
N LEU A 108 54.83 91.41 45.28
CA LEU A 108 55.12 92.73 44.72
C LEU A 108 54.05 93.75 45.09
N ILE A 109 52.77 93.40 44.95
CA ILE A 109 51.63 94.24 45.37
C ILE A 109 51.69 94.50 46.88
N SER A 110 51.94 93.46 47.69
CA SER A 110 52.08 93.59 49.16
C SER A 110 53.25 94.50 49.56
N GLN A 111 54.33 94.52 48.78
CA GLN A 111 55.52 95.33 49.04
C GLN A 111 55.31 96.80 48.61
N ILE A 112 54.61 97.04 47.50
CA ILE A 112 54.17 98.38 47.06
C ILE A 112 53.18 98.98 48.07
N GLN A 113 52.21 98.19 48.56
CA GLN A 113 51.27 98.62 49.59
C GLN A 113 51.98 98.96 50.92
N ARG A 114 53.02 98.22 51.29
CA ARG A 114 53.84 98.50 52.49
C ARG A 114 54.58 99.83 52.40
N SER A 115 55.02 100.24 51.22
CA SER A 115 55.71 101.53 50.98
C SER A 115 54.79 102.74 50.83
N LEU A 116 53.46 102.56 50.88
CA LEU A 116 52.46 103.63 50.73
C LEU A 116 51.61 103.86 52.00
N SER A 117 51.99 103.27 53.14
CA SER A 117 51.30 103.50 54.42
C SER A 117 51.55 104.93 54.93
N GLN A 118 50.47 105.66 55.23
CA GLN A 118 50.51 107.09 55.56
C GLN A 118 51.19 107.43 56.91
N GLU A 119 51.43 106.44 57.78
CA GLU A 119 52.07 106.67 59.09
C GLU A 119 53.54 107.11 58.96
N SER A 120 54.30 106.52 58.03
CA SER A 120 55.74 106.81 57.87
C SER A 120 56.06 108.24 57.42
N LEU A 121 55.06 108.97 56.91
CA LEU A 121 55.22 110.34 56.40
C LEU A 121 54.84 111.40 57.46
N LEU A 122 54.17 110.98 58.53
CA LEU A 122 53.84 111.83 59.69
C LEU A 122 55.02 111.89 60.66
N ASP A 123 55.68 110.77 60.92
CA ASP A 123 56.89 110.71 61.78
C ASP A 123 58.03 111.60 61.25
N GLU A 124 58.20 111.69 59.92
CA GLU A 124 59.25 112.51 59.30
C GLU A 124 58.93 114.02 59.36
N LEU A 125 57.64 114.40 59.32
CA LEU A 125 57.19 115.79 59.51
C LEU A 125 57.23 116.24 60.97
N GLU A 126 56.91 115.36 61.92
CA GLU A 126 56.99 115.66 63.35
C GLU A 126 58.45 115.83 63.79
N SER A 127 59.36 115.05 63.19
CA SER A 127 60.82 115.17 63.38
C SER A 127 61.39 116.51 62.88
N GLU A 128 60.93 117.05 61.74
CA GLU A 128 61.41 118.35 61.22
C GLU A 128 60.82 119.57 61.95
N LEU A 129 59.68 119.42 62.64
CA LEU A 129 59.07 120.47 63.46
C LEU A 129 59.73 120.65 64.84
N LEU A 130 60.37 119.61 65.38
CA LEU A 130 61.00 119.62 66.71
C LEU A 130 62.41 120.22 66.73
N ASP A 131 63.11 120.30 65.58
CA ASP A 131 64.50 120.78 65.48
C ASP A 131 64.62 122.33 65.40
N CYS A 132 63.53 123.08 65.64
CA CYS A 132 63.50 124.54 65.60
C CYS A 132 62.79 125.18 66.82
N GLN A 133 63.58 125.81 67.72
CA GLN A 133 63.21 126.57 68.94
C GLN A 133 63.04 125.72 70.21
N LEU A 134 63.53 126.09 71.41
CA LEU A 134 64.35 127.21 71.92
C LEU A 134 64.93 126.81 73.32
N PRO A 135 65.73 127.65 74.01
CA PRO A 135 65.40 127.89 75.42
C PRO A 135 65.34 129.38 75.80
N GLU A 136 64.51 129.68 76.81
CA GLU A 136 64.20 131.04 77.31
C GLU A 136 65.04 131.47 78.54
N GLY A 137 65.02 132.78 78.82
CA GLY A 137 65.37 133.39 80.13
C GLY A 137 66.66 134.25 80.13
N GLU A 138 66.73 135.44 80.74
CA GLU A 138 65.73 136.31 81.38
C GLU A 138 66.24 137.78 81.39
N SER A 139 65.35 138.77 81.16
CA SER A 139 65.46 140.21 81.55
C SER A 139 66.73 141.04 81.14
N GLY A 140 66.68 142.34 80.84
CA GLY A 140 65.59 143.30 80.69
C GLY A 140 66.10 144.75 80.73
N SER A 141 65.39 145.68 80.08
CA SER A 141 65.40 147.14 80.35
C SER A 141 66.46 148.09 79.68
N LYS A 142 66.00 148.74 78.59
CA LYS A 142 66.04 150.21 78.31
C LYS A 142 67.16 150.88 77.46
N ARG A 143 66.73 151.18 76.22
CA ARG A 143 66.54 152.54 75.62
C ARG A 143 67.70 153.27 74.88
N LYS A 144 67.59 153.20 73.54
CA LYS A 144 67.21 154.33 72.65
C LYS A 144 68.31 155.21 72.01
N GLY A 145 69.04 154.63 71.03
CA GLY A 145 68.90 154.94 69.59
C GLY A 145 69.48 156.23 68.97
N SER A 146 70.11 156.10 67.79
CA SER A 146 69.79 156.88 66.57
C SER A 146 70.68 156.50 65.36
N SER A 147 70.03 156.32 64.19
CA SER A 147 70.43 156.70 62.81
C SER A 147 71.91 156.45 62.33
N PRO A 148 72.44 156.99 61.19
CA PRO A 148 73.12 156.10 60.23
C PRO A 148 74.61 156.43 59.91
N VAL A 149 75.23 155.58 59.09
CA VAL A 149 76.51 155.74 58.34
C VAL A 149 77.85 155.53 59.10
N ASN A 150 78.68 154.64 58.51
CA ASN A 150 80.13 154.40 58.63
C ASN A 150 80.88 154.50 59.98
N GLY A 151 81.53 153.39 60.35
CA GLY A 151 82.69 153.38 61.26
C GLY A 151 83.01 151.97 61.80
N LEU A 152 84.22 151.45 61.51
CA LEU A 152 84.79 150.25 62.16
C LEU A 152 85.02 150.51 63.66
N PRO A 153 84.87 149.48 64.52
CA PRO A 153 86.06 148.74 64.94
C PRO A 153 85.86 147.21 65.07
N THR A 154 86.98 146.53 65.33
CA THR A 154 87.18 145.08 65.40
C THR A 154 86.63 144.40 66.66
N ASP A 155 85.91 143.29 66.45
CA ASP A 155 86.05 142.01 67.17
C ASP A 155 85.42 140.92 66.28
N GLN A 156 86.24 140.16 65.54
CA GLN A 156 85.84 139.52 64.27
C GLN A 156 85.86 137.98 64.26
N GLU A 157 86.01 137.28 65.40
CA GLU A 157 86.23 135.82 65.39
C GLU A 157 84.97 135.00 65.73
N ASP A 158 84.21 135.36 66.77
CA ASP A 158 83.04 134.57 67.20
C ASP A 158 81.88 134.58 66.19
N CYS A 159 81.70 135.67 65.42
CA CYS A 159 80.62 135.76 64.44
C CYS A 159 80.88 134.91 63.18
N MET A 160 82.14 134.66 62.83
CA MET A 160 82.48 133.73 61.73
C MET A 160 82.22 132.28 62.13
N MET A 161 82.62 131.84 63.33
CA MET A 161 82.41 130.45 63.77
C MET A 161 80.94 130.02 63.81
N VAL A 162 80.01 130.91 64.19
CA VAL A 162 78.58 130.56 64.28
C VAL A 162 77.95 130.45 62.88
N PHE A 163 78.31 131.34 61.96
CA PHE A 163 77.87 131.26 60.56
C PHE A 163 78.43 130.02 59.86
N GLU A 164 79.70 129.71 60.09
CA GLU A 164 80.36 128.54 59.53
C GLU A 164 79.80 127.22 60.09
N LYS A 165 79.47 127.14 61.39
CA LYS A 165 78.74 125.99 61.96
C LYS A 165 77.34 125.82 61.37
N CYS A 166 76.59 126.90 61.15
CA CYS A 166 75.26 126.83 60.55
C CYS A 166 75.33 126.30 59.10
N ILE A 167 76.30 126.79 58.33
CA ILE A 167 76.59 126.32 56.97
C ILE A 167 77.02 124.85 56.97
N GLN A 168 77.94 124.45 57.85
CA GLN A 168 78.37 123.05 57.99
C GLN A 168 77.21 122.12 58.38
N TYR A 169 76.31 122.54 59.28
CA TYR A 169 75.12 121.76 59.65
C TYR A 169 74.15 121.61 58.46
N LYS A 170 73.90 122.68 57.69
CA LYS A 170 73.06 122.60 56.50
C LYS A 170 73.69 121.76 55.39
N TYR A 171 75.01 121.83 55.17
CA TYR A 171 75.71 120.89 54.28
C TYR A 171 75.60 119.44 54.78
N ALA A 172 75.73 119.19 56.08
CA ALA A 172 75.61 117.83 56.63
C ALA A 172 74.18 117.27 56.54
N GLN A 173 73.13 118.10 56.72
CA GLN A 173 71.74 117.70 56.43
C GLN A 173 71.56 117.40 54.93
N GLN A 174 72.07 118.28 54.05
CA GLN A 174 71.96 118.11 52.60
C GLN A 174 72.71 116.87 52.10
N GLU A 175 73.89 116.57 52.66
CA GLU A 175 74.66 115.35 52.38
C GLU A 175 73.91 114.08 52.84
N LYS A 176 73.27 114.12 54.03
CA LYS A 176 72.39 113.02 54.48
C LYS A 176 71.19 112.83 53.55
N ALA A 177 70.54 113.91 53.10
CA ALA A 177 69.42 113.84 52.16
C ALA A 177 69.87 113.26 50.81
N ILE A 178 71.01 113.70 50.28
CA ILE A 178 71.62 113.14 49.05
C ILE A 178 71.95 111.65 49.24
N LYS A 179 72.49 111.24 50.40
CA LYS A 179 72.76 109.83 50.71
C LYS A 179 71.49 108.97 50.76
N ARG A 180 70.41 109.44 51.40
CA ARG A 180 69.10 108.75 51.38
C ARG A 180 68.58 108.62 49.94
N LEU A 181 68.58 109.71 49.17
CA LEU A 181 68.14 109.70 47.76
C LEU A 181 68.98 108.77 46.88
N LEU A 182 70.29 108.63 47.14
CA LEU A 182 71.16 107.67 46.45
C LEU A 182 70.82 106.23 46.83
N GLU A 183 70.53 105.94 48.10
CA GLU A 183 70.06 104.63 48.55
C GLU A 183 68.69 104.28 47.98
N ASP A 184 67.73 105.21 47.94
CA ASP A 184 66.42 104.99 47.35
C ASP A 184 66.49 104.82 45.84
N ASN A 185 67.32 105.60 45.14
CA ASN A 185 67.60 105.40 43.72
C ASN A 185 68.23 104.03 43.47
N LYS A 186 69.12 103.55 44.36
CA LYS A 186 69.67 102.18 44.30
C LYS A 186 68.58 101.12 44.54
N ARG A 187 67.72 101.28 45.55
CA ARG A 187 66.56 100.40 45.82
C ARG A 187 65.62 100.34 44.60
N HIS A 188 65.38 101.49 43.95
CA HIS A 188 64.57 101.58 42.74
C HIS A 188 65.25 100.87 41.55
N GLN A 189 66.56 101.00 41.37
CA GLN A 189 67.32 100.26 40.36
C GLN A 189 67.26 98.74 40.60
N GLU A 190 67.43 98.28 41.85
CA GLU A 190 67.29 96.88 42.23
C GLU A 190 65.87 96.34 41.97
N LEU A 191 64.83 97.13 42.27
CA LEU A 191 63.44 96.79 41.96
C LEU A 191 63.17 96.71 40.44
N ILE A 192 63.69 97.66 39.66
CA ILE A 192 63.55 97.66 38.19
C ILE A 192 64.26 96.44 37.57
N LEU A 193 65.43 96.07 38.07
CA LEU A 193 66.14 94.85 37.67
C LEU A 193 65.33 93.59 38.03
N GLY A 194 64.76 93.54 39.24
CA GLY A 194 63.83 92.49 39.67
C GLY A 194 62.65 92.32 38.71
N ILE A 195 61.90 93.40 38.47
CA ILE A 195 60.76 93.44 37.54
C ILE A 195 61.19 93.03 36.11
N CYS A 196 62.37 93.45 35.65
CA CYS A 196 62.87 93.03 34.34
C CYS A 196 63.16 91.54 34.28
N SER A 197 63.80 90.96 35.30
CA SER A 197 64.07 89.53 35.38
C SER A 197 62.78 88.70 35.48
N GLU A 198 61.78 89.16 36.23
CA GLU A 198 60.48 88.50 36.34
C GLU A 198 59.70 88.55 35.02
N LYS A 199 59.66 89.71 34.36
CA LYS A 199 59.09 89.89 33.02
C LYS A 199 59.74 88.94 32.01
N ASP A 200 61.06 88.77 32.06
CA ASP A 200 61.78 87.90 31.12
C ASP A 200 61.60 86.40 31.47
N ASN A 201 61.50 86.03 32.75
CA ASN A 201 61.05 84.70 33.19
C ASN A 201 59.63 84.39 32.70
N MET A 202 58.68 85.33 32.83
CA MET A 202 57.29 85.19 32.38
C MET A 202 57.20 85.04 30.86
N LYS A 203 58.05 85.72 30.09
CA LYS A 203 58.18 85.47 28.64
C LYS A 203 58.67 84.07 28.33
N GLU A 204 59.63 83.55 29.10
CA GLU A 204 60.12 82.18 28.89
C GLU A 204 59.07 81.13 29.27
N GLU A 205 58.30 81.33 30.33
CA GLU A 205 57.15 80.48 30.67
C GLU A 205 56.07 80.50 29.59
N LEU A 206 55.69 81.68 29.09
CA LEU A 206 54.74 81.81 27.97
C LEU A 206 55.25 81.11 26.72
N LYS A 207 56.54 81.20 26.40
CA LYS A 207 57.16 80.48 25.30
C LYS A 207 57.10 78.96 25.49
N LYS A 208 57.40 78.46 26.70
CA LYS A 208 57.26 77.03 27.05
C LYS A 208 55.83 76.55 26.91
N ARG A 209 54.85 77.31 27.41
CA ARG A 209 53.40 77.01 27.27
C ARG A 209 52.97 76.95 25.81
N ALA A 210 53.37 77.94 24.99
CA ALA A 210 53.08 77.94 23.56
C ALA A 210 53.73 76.76 22.81
N GLU A 211 54.94 76.34 23.19
CA GLU A 211 55.58 75.15 22.61
C GLU A 211 54.85 73.86 23.01
N THR A 212 54.37 73.74 24.25
CA THR A 212 53.52 72.59 24.68
C THR A 212 52.15 72.61 24.00
N GLU A 213 51.50 73.76 23.86
CA GLU A 213 50.23 73.90 23.13
C GLU A 213 50.38 73.47 21.66
N LYS A 214 51.46 73.88 21.01
CA LYS A 214 51.82 73.46 19.66
C LYS A 214 52.07 71.94 19.56
N GLN A 215 52.67 71.31 20.57
CA GLN A 215 52.81 69.85 20.64
C GLN A 215 51.46 69.14 20.83
N HIS A 216 50.58 69.68 21.68
CA HIS A 216 49.22 69.17 21.84
C HIS A 216 48.41 69.30 20.55
N MET A 217 48.43 70.46 19.89
CA MET A 217 47.78 70.67 18.58
C MET A 217 48.33 69.75 17.49
N ALA A 218 49.64 69.50 17.46
CA ALA A 218 50.23 68.53 16.53
C ALA A 218 49.80 67.07 16.84
N THR A 219 49.52 66.76 18.11
CA THR A 219 49.04 65.44 18.54
C THR A 219 47.55 65.27 18.22
N ILE A 220 46.73 66.29 18.49
CA ILE A 220 45.30 66.35 18.13
C ILE A 220 45.15 66.12 16.61
N LYS A 221 45.86 66.87 15.77
CA LYS A 221 45.82 66.68 14.30
C LYS A 221 46.20 65.28 13.83
N LYS A 222 47.12 64.60 14.52
CA LYS A 222 47.47 63.19 14.21
C LYS A 222 46.34 62.23 14.61
N LEU A 223 45.67 62.49 15.73
CA LEU A 223 44.53 61.69 16.19
C LEU A 223 43.31 61.92 15.29
N GLU A 224 43.00 63.17 14.92
CA GLU A 224 41.96 63.52 13.94
C GLU A 224 42.18 62.78 12.61
N GLY A 225 43.37 62.88 12.02
CA GLY A 225 43.70 62.16 10.79
C GLY A 225 43.63 60.63 10.91
N ARG A 226 43.89 60.07 12.11
CA ARG A 226 43.70 58.62 12.34
C ARG A 226 42.23 58.26 12.51
N VAL A 227 41.40 59.12 13.09
CA VAL A 227 39.95 58.95 13.17
C VAL A 227 39.33 59.00 11.77
N ASP A 228 39.69 59.97 10.94
CA ASP A 228 39.21 60.06 9.55
C ASP A 228 39.57 58.82 8.73
N GLU A 229 40.81 58.32 8.86
CA GLU A 229 41.26 57.10 8.20
C GLU A 229 40.48 55.86 8.69
N LEU A 230 40.26 55.72 10.01
CA LEU A 230 39.45 54.64 10.57
C LEU A 230 37.98 54.72 10.12
N LEU A 231 37.42 55.93 9.98
CA LEU A 231 36.07 56.13 9.45
C LEU A 231 35.98 55.74 7.96
N ARG A 232 37.03 56.01 7.18
CA ARG A 232 37.15 55.57 5.78
C ARG A 232 37.25 54.04 5.68
N GLU A 233 38.14 53.41 6.45
CA GLU A 233 38.27 51.95 6.55
C GLU A 233 36.94 51.28 6.96
N LEU A 234 36.22 51.85 7.93
CA LEU A 234 34.92 51.37 8.40
C LEU A 234 33.82 51.53 7.35
N LYS A 235 33.84 52.62 6.56
CA LYS A 235 32.90 52.81 5.45
C LYS A 235 33.15 51.80 4.33
N GLU A 236 34.40 51.63 3.90
CA GLU A 236 34.75 50.69 2.83
C GLU A 236 34.48 49.23 3.20
N SER A 237 34.74 48.84 4.46
CA SER A 237 34.42 47.49 4.95
C SER A 237 32.91 47.26 5.02
N ARG A 238 32.12 48.26 5.42
CA ARG A 238 30.65 48.21 5.39
C ARG A 238 30.09 48.09 3.96
N GLU A 239 30.64 48.83 3.00
CA GLU A 239 30.26 48.74 1.59
C GLU A 239 30.60 47.37 0.98
N LYS A 240 31.79 46.84 1.28
CA LYS A 240 32.20 45.47 0.90
C LYS A 240 31.24 44.41 1.48
N LEU A 241 30.85 44.54 2.75
CA LEU A 241 29.90 43.63 3.39
C LEU A 241 28.52 43.68 2.74
N ILE A 242 28.02 44.87 2.40
CA ILE A 242 26.75 45.06 1.69
C ILE A 242 26.79 44.40 0.30
N HIS A 243 27.87 44.56 -0.46
CA HIS A 243 28.02 43.90 -1.75
C HIS A 243 28.11 42.37 -1.63
N GLN A 244 28.79 41.84 -0.62
CA GLN A 244 28.84 40.40 -0.35
C GLN A 244 27.47 39.84 0.04
N ASP A 245 26.72 40.51 0.90
CA ASP A 245 25.35 40.14 1.27
C ASP A 245 24.39 40.17 0.06
N GLN A 246 24.48 41.20 -0.80
CA GLN A 246 23.71 41.27 -2.04
C GLN A 246 24.06 40.14 -3.02
N ALA A 247 25.34 39.84 -3.19
CA ALA A 247 25.79 38.73 -4.05
C ALA A 247 25.34 37.36 -3.51
N ALA A 248 25.44 37.15 -2.19
CA ALA A 248 24.95 35.94 -1.54
C ALA A 248 23.42 35.78 -1.69
N LYS A 249 22.65 36.87 -1.52
CA LYS A 249 21.19 36.88 -1.75
C LYS A 249 20.84 36.57 -3.20
N ALA A 250 21.56 37.14 -4.17
CA ALA A 250 21.34 36.84 -5.59
C ALA A 250 21.65 35.37 -5.92
N ALA A 251 22.75 34.81 -5.39
CA ALA A 251 23.10 33.40 -5.54
C ALA A 251 22.06 32.47 -4.91
N LEU A 252 21.58 32.77 -3.69
CA LEU A 252 20.52 32.02 -3.03
C LEU A 252 19.20 32.06 -3.83
N GLN A 253 18.80 33.21 -4.36
CA GLN A 253 17.61 33.32 -5.21
C GLN A 253 17.76 32.52 -6.52
N GLN A 254 18.95 32.49 -7.11
CA GLN A 254 19.21 31.70 -8.32
C GLN A 254 19.14 30.20 -8.01
N MET A 255 19.75 29.74 -6.92
CA MET A 255 19.68 28.35 -6.45
C MET A 255 18.25 27.94 -6.09
N GLN A 256 17.45 28.82 -5.49
CA GLN A 256 16.03 28.57 -5.20
C GLN A 256 15.20 28.42 -6.49
N LYS A 257 15.41 29.28 -7.49
CA LYS A 257 14.75 29.17 -8.81
C LYS A 257 15.13 27.88 -9.53
N GLU A 258 16.41 27.52 -9.52
CA GLU A 258 16.87 26.28 -10.15
C GLU A 258 16.35 25.04 -9.41
N MET A 259 16.35 25.05 -8.07
CA MET A 259 15.75 23.99 -7.27
C MET A 259 14.25 23.84 -7.57
N ALA A 260 13.50 24.94 -7.60
CA ALA A 260 12.07 24.93 -7.92
C ALA A 260 11.79 24.38 -9.33
N TYR A 261 12.59 24.80 -10.34
CA TYR A 261 12.49 24.28 -11.70
C TYR A 261 12.78 22.77 -11.77
N ARG A 262 13.82 22.29 -11.08
CA ARG A 262 14.13 20.85 -10.99
C ARG A 262 13.00 20.09 -10.30
N LEU A 263 12.43 20.63 -9.23
CA LEU A 263 11.31 20.05 -8.49
C LEU A 263 10.07 19.93 -9.40
N GLU A 264 9.71 21.00 -10.11
CA GLU A 264 8.62 21.00 -11.08
C GLU A 264 8.86 20.00 -12.22
N GLN A 265 10.09 19.93 -12.76
CA GLN A 265 10.45 18.95 -13.79
C GLN A 265 10.33 17.50 -13.27
N THR A 266 10.74 17.22 -12.03
CA THR A 266 10.54 15.89 -11.42
C THR A 266 9.06 15.60 -11.19
N ASN A 267 8.27 16.58 -10.77
CA ASN A 267 6.84 16.39 -10.54
C ASN A 267 6.09 16.09 -11.83
N ARG A 268 6.39 16.81 -12.92
CA ARG A 268 5.84 16.52 -14.26
C ARG A 268 6.13 15.07 -14.71
N LYS A 269 7.37 14.58 -14.52
CA LYS A 269 7.73 13.18 -14.82
C LYS A 269 6.98 12.17 -13.95
N CYS A 270 6.75 12.49 -12.67
CA CYS A 270 5.92 11.66 -11.79
C CYS A 270 4.45 11.63 -12.23
N ASP A 271 3.90 12.78 -12.64
CA ASP A 271 2.53 12.89 -13.16
C ASP A 271 2.37 12.16 -14.51
N GLU A 272 3.34 12.27 -15.42
CA GLU A 272 3.42 11.51 -16.67
C GLU A 272 3.44 9.99 -16.40
N ALA A 273 4.37 9.51 -15.57
CA ALA A 273 4.45 8.09 -15.19
C ALA A 273 3.17 7.58 -14.50
N ARG A 274 2.49 8.45 -13.75
CA ARG A 274 1.18 8.16 -13.15
C ARG A 274 0.08 8.03 -14.22
N GLN A 275 0.00 8.96 -15.17
CA GLN A 275 -0.95 8.88 -16.29
C GLN A 275 -0.69 7.66 -17.17
N GLU A 276 0.56 7.29 -17.42
CA GLU A 276 0.92 6.06 -18.13
C GLU A 276 0.46 4.80 -17.37
N LYS A 277 0.68 4.76 -16.05
CA LYS A 277 0.17 3.67 -15.19
C LYS A 277 -1.35 3.58 -15.22
N GLU A 278 -2.07 4.69 -15.05
CA GLU A 278 -3.53 4.74 -15.11
C GLU A 278 -4.05 4.31 -16.51
N THR A 279 -3.36 4.72 -17.58
CA THR A 279 -3.65 4.29 -18.96
C THR A 279 -3.39 2.80 -19.16
N MET A 280 -2.31 2.24 -18.59
CA MET A 280 -2.01 0.81 -18.64
C MET A 280 -3.08 -0.01 -17.90
N VAL A 281 -3.50 0.43 -16.71
CA VAL A 281 -4.61 -0.20 -15.97
C VAL A 281 -5.90 -0.19 -16.79
N MET A 282 -6.24 0.94 -17.44
CA MET A 282 -7.42 1.02 -18.29
C MET A 282 -7.33 0.14 -19.56
N LYS A 283 -6.13 -0.09 -20.10
CA LYS A 283 -5.90 -1.07 -21.18
C LYS A 283 -6.07 -2.51 -20.66
N TYR A 284 -5.51 -2.83 -19.48
CA TYR A 284 -5.61 -4.15 -18.88
C TYR A 284 -7.06 -4.51 -18.54
N VAL A 285 -7.80 -3.63 -17.85
CA VAL A 285 -9.22 -3.83 -17.51
C VAL A 285 -10.08 -4.03 -18.77
N ARG A 286 -9.76 -3.33 -19.86
CA ARG A 286 -10.44 -3.51 -21.16
C ARG A 286 -10.14 -4.89 -21.76
N GLY A 287 -8.87 -5.29 -21.82
CA GLY A 287 -8.47 -6.61 -22.32
C GLY A 287 -9.01 -7.76 -21.46
N GLU A 288 -9.07 -7.60 -20.14
CA GLU A 288 -9.66 -8.59 -19.23
C GLU A 288 -11.19 -8.69 -19.43
N LYS A 289 -11.88 -7.56 -19.59
CA LYS A 289 -13.30 -7.56 -19.96
C LYS A 289 -13.53 -8.26 -21.30
N GLU A 290 -12.78 -7.92 -22.34
CA GLU A 290 -12.88 -8.54 -23.67
C GLU A 290 -12.57 -10.05 -23.59
N ALA A 291 -11.60 -10.47 -22.80
CA ALA A 291 -11.30 -11.88 -22.54
C ALA A 291 -12.43 -12.61 -21.79
N LEU A 292 -13.11 -11.96 -20.85
CA LEU A 292 -14.29 -12.51 -20.14
C LEU A 292 -15.50 -12.63 -21.08
N ASP A 293 -15.76 -11.60 -21.89
CA ASP A 293 -16.84 -11.63 -22.89
C ASP A 293 -16.58 -12.74 -23.93
N LEU A 294 -15.36 -12.87 -24.45
CA LEU A 294 -14.96 -13.96 -25.36
C LEU A 294 -15.04 -15.35 -24.71
N ARG A 295 -14.70 -15.50 -23.42
CA ARG A 295 -14.90 -16.77 -22.69
C ARG A 295 -16.38 -17.13 -22.58
N ARG A 296 -17.23 -16.16 -22.24
CA ARG A 296 -18.69 -16.37 -22.14
C ARG A 296 -19.29 -16.76 -23.48
N ASP A 297 -18.87 -16.11 -24.56
CA ASP A 297 -19.34 -16.41 -25.90
C ASP A 297 -18.83 -17.79 -26.37
N LYS A 298 -17.57 -18.15 -26.08
CA LYS A 298 -17.03 -19.51 -26.28
C LYS A 298 -17.86 -20.57 -25.54
N GLU A 299 -18.13 -20.39 -24.25
CA GLU A 299 -18.96 -21.33 -23.46
C GLU A 299 -20.38 -21.48 -24.06
N SER A 300 -20.95 -20.38 -24.57
CA SER A 300 -22.25 -20.39 -25.24
C SER A 300 -22.22 -21.17 -26.56
N LEU A 301 -21.14 -21.04 -27.33
CA LEU A 301 -20.93 -21.76 -28.59
C LEU A 301 -20.64 -23.24 -28.34
N GLU A 302 -19.84 -23.58 -27.32
CA GLU A 302 -19.61 -24.97 -26.89
C GLU A 302 -20.88 -25.64 -26.36
N LYS A 303 -21.79 -24.88 -25.74
CA LYS A 303 -23.12 -25.39 -25.37
C LYS A 303 -23.96 -25.68 -26.63
N ARG A 304 -24.05 -24.73 -27.57
CA ARG A 304 -24.77 -24.91 -28.84
C ARG A 304 -24.19 -26.06 -29.68
N LEU A 305 -22.86 -26.22 -29.70
CA LEU A 305 -22.18 -27.32 -30.38
C LEU A 305 -22.58 -28.67 -29.77
N ARG A 306 -22.57 -28.80 -28.44
CA ARG A 306 -23.05 -30.02 -27.75
C ARG A 306 -24.52 -30.32 -28.01
N GLU A 307 -25.37 -29.30 -28.14
CA GLU A 307 -26.78 -29.46 -28.50
C GLU A 307 -26.93 -29.91 -29.97
N ALA A 308 -26.17 -29.33 -30.90
CA ALA A 308 -26.13 -29.74 -32.30
C ALA A 308 -25.58 -31.17 -32.47
N THR A 309 -24.53 -31.57 -31.75
CA THR A 309 -24.00 -32.95 -31.76
C THR A 309 -25.06 -33.95 -31.33
N LYS A 310 -25.79 -33.68 -30.24
CA LYS A 310 -26.89 -34.55 -29.79
C LYS A 310 -28.00 -34.68 -30.83
N GLU A 311 -28.29 -33.61 -31.58
CA GLU A 311 -29.26 -33.67 -32.68
C GLU A 311 -28.73 -34.48 -33.87
N VAL A 312 -27.44 -34.36 -34.21
CA VAL A 312 -26.79 -35.23 -35.21
C VAL A 312 -26.86 -36.70 -34.79
N ASP A 313 -26.55 -37.03 -33.54
CA ASP A 313 -26.66 -38.40 -33.00
C ASP A 313 -28.11 -38.91 -33.09
N ARG A 314 -29.10 -38.07 -32.78
CA ARG A 314 -30.53 -38.39 -32.90
C ARG A 314 -30.94 -38.67 -34.35
N GLN A 315 -30.44 -37.90 -35.31
CA GLN A 315 -30.69 -38.14 -36.73
C GLN A 315 -29.95 -39.37 -37.25
N ALA A 316 -28.74 -39.67 -36.77
CA ALA A 316 -28.00 -40.88 -37.10
C ALA A 316 -28.74 -42.15 -36.60
N LEU A 317 -29.26 -42.12 -35.37
CA LEU A 317 -30.13 -43.18 -34.84
C LEU A 317 -31.39 -43.38 -35.70
N ARG A 318 -32.03 -42.28 -36.13
CA ARG A 318 -33.18 -42.34 -37.04
C ARG A 318 -32.81 -42.91 -38.41
N GLY A 319 -31.66 -42.54 -38.95
CA GLY A 319 -31.13 -43.06 -40.21
C GLY A 319 -30.87 -44.57 -40.14
N ASN A 320 -30.27 -45.05 -39.04
CA ASN A 320 -30.06 -46.48 -38.79
C ASN A 320 -31.38 -47.26 -38.69
N GLN A 321 -32.40 -46.69 -38.05
CA GLN A 321 -33.74 -47.32 -37.99
C GLN A 321 -34.36 -47.44 -39.39
N LEU A 322 -34.33 -46.36 -40.18
CA LEU A 322 -34.82 -46.36 -41.57
C LEU A 322 -34.04 -47.33 -42.46
N ALA A 323 -32.73 -47.48 -42.25
CA ALA A 323 -31.91 -48.46 -42.96
C ALA A 323 -32.28 -49.91 -42.58
N GLN A 324 -32.56 -50.18 -41.30
CA GLN A 324 -33.06 -51.49 -40.86
C GLN A 324 -34.43 -51.80 -41.48
N ASP A 325 -35.35 -50.83 -41.51
CA ASP A 325 -36.69 -51.01 -42.07
C ASP A 325 -36.65 -51.17 -43.60
N LYS A 326 -35.77 -50.44 -44.30
CA LYS A 326 -35.46 -50.69 -45.72
C LYS A 326 -34.94 -52.12 -45.92
N GLY A 327 -34.04 -52.61 -45.07
CA GLY A 327 -33.53 -53.98 -45.13
C GLY A 327 -34.63 -55.04 -44.96
N ARG A 328 -35.55 -54.83 -44.00
CA ARG A 328 -36.74 -55.69 -43.81
C ARG A 328 -37.66 -55.68 -45.05
N LEU A 329 -37.90 -54.51 -45.63
CA LEU A 329 -38.72 -54.37 -46.84
C LEU A 329 -38.06 -55.05 -48.05
N GLN A 330 -36.74 -54.97 -48.20
CA GLN A 330 -36.02 -55.69 -49.24
C GLN A 330 -36.15 -57.21 -49.08
N GLN A 331 -35.95 -57.74 -47.87
CA GLN A 331 -36.14 -59.18 -47.60
C GLN A 331 -37.56 -59.67 -47.92
N LEU A 332 -38.58 -58.84 -47.64
CA LEU A 332 -39.97 -59.14 -48.01
C LEU A 332 -40.17 -59.09 -49.54
N TYR A 333 -39.54 -58.16 -50.23
CA TYR A 333 -39.57 -58.05 -51.69
C TYR A 333 -38.92 -59.27 -52.35
N ASP A 334 -37.69 -59.62 -51.95
CA ASP A 334 -36.94 -60.78 -52.46
C ASP A 334 -37.72 -62.09 -52.24
N ALA A 335 -38.38 -62.22 -51.07
CA ALA A 335 -39.27 -63.35 -50.79
C ALA A 335 -40.48 -63.40 -51.74
N LYS A 336 -41.08 -62.25 -52.08
CA LYS A 336 -42.17 -62.17 -53.07
C LYS A 336 -41.70 -62.41 -54.50
N GLU A 337 -40.51 -61.98 -54.90
CA GLU A 337 -39.92 -62.40 -56.17
C GLU A 337 -39.69 -63.91 -56.23
N GLY A 338 -39.24 -64.52 -55.11
CA GLY A 338 -39.12 -65.97 -54.97
C GLY A 338 -40.46 -66.72 -55.11
N GLU A 339 -41.55 -66.18 -54.55
CA GLU A 339 -42.91 -66.69 -54.75
C GLU A 339 -43.35 -66.57 -56.22
N VAL A 340 -43.17 -65.40 -56.85
CA VAL A 340 -43.51 -65.17 -58.26
C VAL A 340 -42.71 -66.09 -59.18
N GLY A 341 -41.42 -66.28 -58.94
CA GLY A 341 -40.58 -67.21 -59.70
C GLY A 341 -41.00 -68.68 -59.53
N ARG A 342 -41.55 -69.05 -58.37
CA ARG A 342 -42.14 -70.38 -58.14
C ARG A 342 -43.46 -70.55 -58.90
N VAL A 343 -44.38 -69.60 -58.81
CA VAL A 343 -45.64 -69.62 -59.57
C VAL A 343 -45.37 -69.61 -61.09
N THR A 344 -44.35 -68.88 -61.55
CA THR A 344 -43.96 -68.87 -62.97
C THR A 344 -43.48 -70.26 -63.44
N ARG A 345 -42.69 -70.97 -62.62
CA ARG A 345 -42.29 -72.36 -62.91
C ARG A 345 -43.47 -73.34 -62.89
N GLU A 346 -44.47 -73.10 -62.03
CA GLU A 346 -45.73 -73.88 -62.03
C GLU A 346 -46.54 -73.61 -63.32
N VAL A 347 -46.60 -72.36 -63.79
CA VAL A 347 -47.22 -71.99 -65.07
C VAL A 347 -46.53 -72.63 -66.27
N GLU A 348 -45.19 -72.67 -66.33
CA GLU A 348 -44.48 -73.34 -67.43
C GLU A 348 -44.72 -74.86 -67.42
N LYS A 349 -44.74 -75.52 -66.25
CA LYS A 349 -45.13 -76.94 -66.14
C LYS A 349 -46.55 -77.18 -66.67
N LEU A 350 -47.51 -76.34 -66.29
CA LEU A 350 -48.88 -76.46 -66.79
C LEU A 350 -48.96 -76.24 -68.31
N LYS A 351 -48.13 -75.37 -68.90
CA LYS A 351 -48.01 -75.24 -70.37
C LYS A 351 -47.43 -76.49 -71.02
N GLU A 352 -46.41 -77.11 -70.42
CA GLU A 352 -45.83 -78.38 -70.90
C GLU A 352 -46.85 -79.52 -70.82
N GLU A 353 -47.62 -79.60 -69.74
CA GLU A 353 -48.73 -80.55 -69.58
C GLU A 353 -49.82 -80.32 -70.64
N ILE A 354 -50.26 -79.08 -70.84
CA ILE A 354 -51.22 -78.71 -71.89
C ILE A 354 -50.69 -79.09 -73.28
N ASN A 355 -49.41 -78.87 -73.56
CA ASN A 355 -48.78 -79.24 -74.83
C ASN A 355 -48.72 -80.78 -74.99
N SER A 356 -48.40 -81.51 -73.93
CA SER A 356 -48.46 -82.99 -73.89
C SER A 356 -49.88 -83.50 -74.17
N HIS A 357 -50.91 -82.89 -73.56
CA HIS A 357 -52.31 -83.19 -73.86
C HIS A 357 -52.69 -82.85 -75.31
N LEU A 358 -52.23 -81.71 -75.84
CA LEU A 358 -52.45 -81.30 -77.23
C LEU A 358 -51.82 -82.30 -78.23
N ILE A 359 -50.62 -82.80 -77.94
CA ILE A 359 -49.96 -83.85 -78.74
C ILE A 359 -50.76 -85.16 -78.68
N LYS A 360 -51.22 -85.58 -77.50
CA LYS A 360 -52.07 -86.78 -77.34
C LYS A 360 -53.39 -86.66 -78.12
N VAL A 361 -54.04 -85.49 -78.08
CA VAL A 361 -55.26 -85.21 -78.85
C VAL A 361 -54.99 -85.23 -80.35
N LYS A 362 -53.91 -84.59 -80.83
CA LYS A 362 -53.50 -84.65 -82.24
C LYS A 362 -53.17 -86.07 -82.70
N TRP A 363 -52.54 -86.88 -81.86
CA TRP A 363 -52.27 -88.28 -82.14
C TRP A 363 -53.57 -89.10 -82.25
N ALA A 364 -54.49 -88.94 -81.30
CA ALA A 364 -55.80 -89.61 -81.34
C ALA A 364 -56.63 -89.17 -82.57
N GLN A 365 -56.60 -87.88 -82.91
CA GLN A 365 -57.26 -87.34 -84.11
C GLN A 365 -56.67 -87.90 -85.41
N ASN A 366 -55.34 -87.98 -85.51
CA ASN A 366 -54.66 -88.60 -86.66
C ASN A 366 -54.94 -90.10 -86.73
N LYS A 367 -55.01 -90.80 -85.59
CA LYS A 367 -55.34 -92.22 -85.51
C LYS A 367 -56.76 -92.48 -86.01
N LEU A 368 -57.75 -91.73 -85.50
CA LEU A 368 -59.14 -91.76 -85.96
C LEU A 368 -59.26 -91.45 -87.45
N LYS A 369 -58.49 -90.47 -87.96
CA LYS A 369 -58.45 -90.17 -89.39
C LYS A 369 -57.92 -91.34 -90.21
N SER A 370 -56.81 -91.96 -89.78
CA SER A 370 -56.27 -93.15 -90.47
C SER A 370 -57.24 -94.34 -90.45
N GLU A 371 -58.01 -94.51 -89.38
CA GLU A 371 -59.05 -95.55 -89.28
C GLU A 371 -60.26 -95.22 -90.16
N ALA A 372 -60.63 -93.95 -90.28
CA ALA A 372 -61.67 -93.49 -91.22
C ALA A 372 -61.24 -93.65 -92.69
N ASP A 373 -59.97 -93.39 -93.02
CA ASP A 373 -59.42 -93.60 -94.37
C ASP A 373 -59.34 -95.11 -94.71
N VAL A 374 -58.94 -95.97 -93.76
CA VAL A 374 -59.02 -97.43 -93.91
C VAL A 374 -60.47 -97.91 -94.08
N HIS A 375 -61.41 -97.35 -93.31
CA HIS A 375 -62.84 -97.67 -93.45
C HIS A 375 -63.42 -97.19 -94.80
N LYS A 376 -62.88 -96.11 -95.36
CA LYS A 376 -63.21 -95.66 -96.72
C LYS A 376 -62.69 -96.65 -97.76
N GLU A 377 -61.44 -97.08 -97.65
CA GLU A 377 -60.87 -98.12 -98.54
C GLU A 377 -61.65 -99.44 -98.48
N THR A 378 -62.03 -99.92 -97.29
CA THR A 378 -62.80 -101.17 -97.17
C THR A 378 -64.20 -101.02 -97.76
N LYS A 379 -64.83 -99.85 -97.63
CA LYS A 379 -66.10 -99.52 -98.30
C LYS A 379 -65.97 -99.48 -99.82
N ASP A 380 -64.86 -98.95 -100.35
CA ASP A 380 -64.62 -98.90 -101.80
C ASP A 380 -64.30 -100.30 -102.35
N LYS A 381 -63.51 -101.11 -101.62
CA LYS A 381 -63.29 -102.54 -101.92
C LYS A 381 -64.60 -103.36 -101.87
N LEU A 382 -65.52 -103.04 -100.95
CA LEU A 382 -66.86 -103.66 -100.90
C LEU A 382 -67.73 -103.26 -102.09
N ARG A 383 -67.64 -102.02 -102.59
CA ARG A 383 -68.30 -101.60 -103.83
C ARG A 383 -67.74 -102.34 -105.04
N GLU A 384 -66.43 -102.51 -105.12
CA GLU A 384 -65.76 -103.23 -106.20
C GLU A 384 -66.15 -104.72 -106.24
N THR A 385 -66.18 -105.40 -105.08
CA THR A 385 -66.64 -106.80 -105.00
C THR A 385 -68.13 -106.93 -105.32
N THR A 386 -68.97 -105.96 -104.94
CA THR A 386 -70.38 -105.91 -105.33
C THR A 386 -70.55 -105.75 -106.85
N SER A 387 -69.70 -104.95 -107.50
CA SER A 387 -69.68 -104.80 -108.97
C SER A 387 -69.27 -106.10 -109.68
N LYS A 388 -68.24 -106.79 -109.17
CA LYS A 388 -67.77 -108.07 -109.72
C LYS A 388 -68.82 -109.18 -109.57
N LEU A 389 -69.61 -109.16 -108.49
CA LEU A 389 -70.74 -110.09 -108.29
C LEU A 389 -71.90 -109.86 -109.28
N ALA A 390 -72.09 -108.62 -109.76
CA ALA A 390 -73.08 -108.34 -110.80
C ALA A 390 -72.60 -108.87 -112.17
N GLN A 391 -71.33 -108.63 -112.52
CA GLN A 391 -70.73 -109.06 -113.78
C GLN A 391 -70.72 -110.60 -113.94
N ALA A 392 -70.41 -111.32 -112.86
CA ALA A 392 -70.44 -112.79 -112.84
C ALA A 392 -71.83 -113.42 -113.06
N LYS A 393 -72.94 -112.66 -112.92
CA LYS A 393 -74.30 -113.12 -113.25
C LYS A 393 -74.66 -112.95 -114.73
N GLU A 394 -73.98 -112.06 -115.43
CA GLU A 394 -74.19 -111.80 -116.86
C GLU A 394 -73.37 -112.79 -117.71
N GLU A 395 -72.16 -113.13 -117.25
CA GLU A 395 -71.27 -114.12 -117.88
C GLU A 395 -71.85 -115.54 -117.91
N THR A 396 -72.64 -115.95 -116.90
CA THR A 396 -73.31 -117.27 -116.87
C THR A 396 -74.33 -117.49 -118.00
N GLU A 397 -74.89 -116.42 -118.57
CA GLU A 397 -75.89 -116.54 -119.63
C GLU A 397 -75.26 -116.54 -121.04
N GLN A 398 -74.05 -115.99 -121.18
CA GLN A 398 -73.28 -115.95 -122.43
C GLN A 398 -72.54 -117.28 -122.73
N ILE A 399 -72.17 -118.04 -121.70
CA ILE A 399 -71.46 -119.33 -121.84
C ILE A 399 -72.29 -120.39 -122.58
N ARG A 400 -73.63 -120.30 -122.56
CA ARG A 400 -74.54 -121.26 -123.20
C ARG A 400 -74.51 -121.22 -124.75
N LYS A 401 -73.73 -120.31 -125.36
CA LYS A 401 -73.79 -120.03 -126.81
C LYS A 401 -72.47 -120.16 -127.59
N ASN A 402 -71.32 -120.42 -126.95
CA ASN A 402 -70.02 -120.10 -127.57
C ASN A 402 -68.93 -121.21 -127.56
N CYS A 403 -69.26 -122.46 -127.25
CA CYS A 403 -68.29 -123.58 -127.28
C CYS A 403 -68.73 -124.77 -128.15
N GLN A 404 -69.53 -124.52 -129.18
CA GLN A 404 -69.76 -125.47 -130.28
C GLN A 404 -68.68 -125.32 -131.39
N ASP A 405 -67.91 -124.22 -131.39
CA ASP A 405 -67.02 -123.83 -132.51
C ASP A 405 -65.50 -123.95 -132.27
N MET A 406 -65.02 -124.21 -131.04
CA MET A 406 -63.57 -124.20 -130.74
C MET A 406 -62.86 -125.55 -130.89
N ILE A 407 -63.48 -126.53 -131.57
CA ILE A 407 -62.90 -127.86 -131.83
C ILE A 407 -61.90 -127.87 -133.01
N ARG A 408 -61.74 -126.76 -133.75
CA ARG A 408 -61.07 -126.78 -135.07
C ARG A 408 -59.60 -126.34 -135.14
N THR A 409 -59.05 -125.64 -134.15
CA THR A 409 -57.68 -125.05 -134.28
C THR A 409 -56.80 -125.31 -133.06
N TYR A 410 -56.67 -126.60 -132.74
CA TYR A 410 -55.68 -127.13 -131.83
C TYR A 410 -54.91 -128.21 -132.59
N GLN A 411 -53.77 -127.88 -133.23
CA GLN A 411 -52.67 -128.80 -133.58
C GLN A 411 -51.59 -128.13 -134.45
N GLU A 412 -50.37 -128.66 -134.35
CA GLU A 412 -49.16 -128.40 -135.15
C GLU A 412 -48.48 -127.01 -135.03
N SER A 413 -48.11 -126.77 -133.77
CA SER A 413 -46.97 -126.05 -133.19
C SER A 413 -45.58 -126.06 -133.87
N GLU A 414 -44.76 -125.08 -133.43
CA GLU A 414 -43.27 -125.06 -133.24
C GLU A 414 -42.32 -124.93 -134.47
N GLU A 415 -41.27 -124.09 -134.44
CA GLU A 415 -40.08 -124.19 -133.57
C GLU A 415 -39.29 -122.87 -133.24
N LEU A 416 -38.61 -122.93 -132.08
CA LEU A 416 -37.25 -122.43 -131.70
C LEU A 416 -36.69 -120.99 -131.95
N LYS A 417 -36.45 -120.31 -130.80
CA LYS A 417 -35.23 -119.60 -130.33
C LYS A 417 -34.17 -119.09 -131.34
N SER A 418 -33.90 -117.77 -131.28
CA SER A 418 -32.56 -117.19 -131.47
C SER A 418 -32.42 -115.87 -130.70
N ASN A 419 -31.46 -115.75 -129.78
CA ASN A 419 -31.32 -114.57 -128.92
C ASN A 419 -29.85 -114.34 -128.48
N GLU A 420 -28.93 -114.14 -129.44
CA GLU A 420 -27.48 -114.03 -129.16
C GLU A 420 -26.74 -112.85 -129.86
N LEU A 421 -27.47 -111.82 -130.34
CA LEU A 421 -26.85 -110.57 -130.83
C LEU A 421 -27.05 -109.35 -129.90
N ASP A 422 -28.11 -109.32 -129.10
CA ASP A 422 -28.53 -108.13 -128.34
C ASP A 422 -27.77 -107.89 -127.01
N ALA A 423 -26.78 -108.73 -126.71
CA ALA A 423 -25.94 -108.62 -125.52
C ALA A 423 -24.64 -107.82 -125.77
N LYS A 424 -24.04 -107.93 -126.97
CA LYS A 424 -22.70 -107.40 -127.25
C LYS A 424 -22.65 -105.89 -127.50
N LEU A 425 -23.78 -105.26 -127.85
CA LEU A 425 -23.87 -103.81 -128.07
C LEU A 425 -23.99 -102.98 -126.78
N ARG A 426 -24.40 -103.60 -125.65
CA ARG A 426 -24.57 -102.90 -124.36
C ARG A 426 -23.30 -102.82 -123.52
N ALA A 427 -22.35 -103.75 -123.68
CA ALA A 427 -21.11 -103.76 -122.92
C ALA A 427 -20.16 -102.61 -123.32
N THR A 428 -19.87 -102.48 -124.61
CA THR A 428 -18.90 -101.50 -125.14
C THR A 428 -19.32 -100.04 -124.97
N LYS A 429 -20.62 -99.77 -124.77
CA LYS A 429 -21.14 -98.42 -124.50
C LYS A 429 -20.91 -97.99 -123.04
N GLY A 430 -21.00 -98.92 -122.09
CA GLY A 430 -20.81 -98.64 -120.65
C GLY A 430 -19.35 -98.37 -120.26
N GLU A 431 -18.40 -99.00 -120.94
CA GLU A 431 -16.97 -98.80 -120.66
C GLU A 431 -16.48 -97.38 -121.06
N LEU A 432 -17.03 -96.83 -122.15
CA LEU A 432 -16.69 -95.48 -122.61
C LEU A 432 -17.27 -94.37 -121.71
N GLU A 433 -18.48 -94.56 -121.19
CA GLU A 433 -19.08 -93.62 -120.23
C GLU A 433 -18.30 -93.58 -118.90
N LYS A 434 -17.79 -94.74 -118.45
CA LYS A 434 -16.99 -94.85 -117.23
C LYS A 434 -15.68 -94.06 -117.30
N HIS A 435 -14.90 -94.21 -118.37
CA HIS A 435 -13.66 -93.45 -118.53
C HIS A 435 -13.91 -91.93 -118.65
N ARG A 436 -15.02 -91.51 -119.25
CA ARG A 436 -15.39 -90.09 -119.29
C ARG A 436 -15.69 -89.53 -117.89
N GLN A 437 -16.37 -90.31 -117.05
CA GLN A 437 -16.68 -89.93 -115.67
C GLN A 437 -15.42 -89.87 -114.78
N GLU A 438 -14.54 -90.88 -114.88
CA GLU A 438 -13.27 -90.93 -114.15
C GLU A 438 -12.38 -89.71 -114.46
N GLN A 439 -12.38 -89.24 -115.71
CA GLN A 439 -11.60 -88.06 -116.11
C GLN A 439 -12.18 -86.74 -115.54
N THR A 440 -13.51 -86.61 -115.43
CA THR A 440 -14.15 -85.47 -114.74
C THR A 440 -13.92 -85.49 -113.23
N ASP A 441 -13.98 -86.67 -112.61
CA ASP A 441 -13.79 -86.81 -111.15
C ASP A 441 -12.34 -86.46 -110.74
N GLN A 442 -11.35 -86.83 -111.55
CA GLN A 442 -9.96 -86.43 -111.35
C GLN A 442 -9.75 -84.91 -111.44
N LEU A 443 -10.37 -84.25 -112.43
CA LEU A 443 -10.32 -82.79 -112.57
C LEU A 443 -10.97 -82.07 -111.38
N GLU A 444 -12.09 -82.59 -110.87
CA GLU A 444 -12.75 -82.04 -109.68
C GLU A 444 -11.90 -82.21 -108.41
N VAL A 445 -11.23 -83.35 -108.23
CA VAL A 445 -10.27 -83.55 -107.13
C VAL A 445 -9.08 -82.59 -107.23
N HIS A 446 -8.56 -82.33 -108.44
CA HIS A 446 -7.52 -81.31 -108.64
C HIS A 446 -8.03 -79.89 -108.32
N ARG A 447 -9.27 -79.56 -108.69
CA ARG A 447 -9.92 -78.28 -108.39
C ARG A 447 -10.11 -78.06 -106.88
N VAL A 448 -10.56 -79.09 -106.16
CA VAL A 448 -10.71 -79.06 -104.70
C VAL A 448 -9.37 -78.90 -104.01
N LYS A 449 -8.35 -79.69 -104.38
CA LYS A 449 -6.99 -79.58 -103.81
C LYS A 449 -6.34 -78.22 -104.07
N ALA A 450 -6.55 -77.64 -105.25
CA ALA A 450 -6.08 -76.28 -105.55
C ALA A 450 -6.74 -75.24 -104.61
N LYS A 451 -8.06 -75.35 -104.40
CA LYS A 451 -8.80 -74.49 -103.48
C LYS A 451 -8.35 -74.65 -102.03
N GLU A 452 -8.19 -75.88 -101.54
CA GLU A 452 -7.68 -76.16 -100.19
C GLU A 452 -6.29 -75.56 -99.97
N LEU A 453 -5.41 -75.65 -100.97
CA LEU A 453 -4.06 -75.10 -100.93
C LEU A 453 -4.08 -73.56 -100.92
N ASP A 454 -4.98 -72.92 -101.65
CA ASP A 454 -5.16 -71.46 -101.62
C ASP A 454 -5.86 -70.96 -100.34
N ASP A 455 -6.80 -71.74 -99.79
CA ASP A 455 -7.42 -71.46 -98.49
C ASP A 455 -6.39 -71.60 -97.35
N LEU A 456 -5.50 -72.59 -97.40
CA LEU A 456 -4.38 -72.76 -96.47
C LEU A 456 -3.34 -71.63 -96.59
N LYS A 457 -3.00 -71.19 -97.81
CA LYS A 457 -2.15 -70.00 -98.02
C LYS A 457 -2.77 -68.75 -97.41
N ARG A 458 -4.10 -68.57 -97.56
CA ARG A 458 -4.82 -67.42 -97.01
C ARG A 458 -4.78 -67.43 -95.48
N SER A 459 -5.09 -68.57 -94.86
CA SER A 459 -5.01 -68.74 -93.40
C SER A 459 -3.58 -68.54 -92.86
N TYR A 460 -2.55 -69.03 -93.56
CA TYR A 460 -1.15 -68.76 -93.19
C TYR A 460 -0.79 -67.27 -93.28
N LYS A 461 -1.27 -66.58 -94.32
CA LYS A 461 -1.05 -65.14 -94.50
C LYS A 461 -1.77 -64.31 -93.42
N GLU A 462 -3.03 -64.65 -93.13
CA GLU A 462 -3.81 -64.05 -92.04
C GLU A 462 -3.09 -64.23 -90.69
N GLY A 463 -2.66 -65.45 -90.35
CA GLY A 463 -1.91 -65.72 -89.12
C GLY A 463 -0.54 -65.01 -89.06
N MET A 464 0.13 -64.81 -90.19
CA MET A 464 1.39 -64.05 -90.25
C MET A 464 1.17 -62.55 -90.08
N ASP A 465 0.07 -62.01 -90.61
CA ASP A 465 -0.32 -60.61 -90.43
C ASP A 465 -0.79 -60.35 -88.99
N GLU A 466 -1.57 -61.28 -88.40
CA GLU A 466 -1.89 -61.27 -86.97
C GLU A 466 -0.64 -61.28 -86.09
N LEU A 467 0.31 -62.20 -86.31
CA LEU A 467 1.60 -62.23 -85.61
C LEU A 467 2.37 -60.92 -85.76
N THR A 468 2.29 -60.27 -86.93
CA THR A 468 2.91 -58.98 -87.17
C THR A 468 2.23 -57.87 -86.37
N THR A 469 0.90 -57.83 -86.31
CA THR A 469 0.16 -56.86 -85.47
C THR A 469 0.35 -57.10 -83.97
N LEU A 470 0.47 -58.36 -83.54
CA LEU A 470 0.75 -58.69 -82.14
C LEU A 470 2.16 -58.24 -81.76
N ARG A 471 3.17 -58.46 -82.63
CA ARG A 471 4.53 -57.94 -82.41
C ARG A 471 4.59 -56.42 -82.35
N THR A 472 3.86 -55.69 -83.21
CA THR A 472 3.83 -54.22 -83.12
C THR A 472 3.13 -53.73 -81.85
N LYS A 473 2.03 -54.37 -81.43
CA LYS A 473 1.39 -54.07 -80.14
C LYS A 473 2.30 -54.34 -78.95
N LEU A 474 3.02 -55.48 -78.95
CA LEU A 474 3.98 -55.83 -77.90
C LEU A 474 5.08 -54.76 -77.81
N LYS A 475 5.64 -54.36 -78.95
CA LYS A 475 6.63 -53.27 -79.02
C LYS A 475 6.09 -51.94 -78.50
N CYS A 476 4.87 -51.53 -78.87
CA CYS A 476 4.29 -50.28 -78.34
C CYS A 476 4.15 -50.32 -76.81
N LEU A 477 3.74 -51.46 -76.24
CA LEU A 477 3.65 -51.65 -74.79
C LEU A 477 5.03 -51.69 -74.11
N GLU A 478 6.04 -52.25 -74.77
CA GLU A 478 7.45 -52.19 -74.32
C GLU A 478 8.02 -50.77 -74.37
N ASP A 479 7.69 -49.97 -75.39
CA ASP A 479 8.10 -48.56 -75.53
C ASP A 479 7.35 -47.63 -74.55
N GLU A 480 6.15 -48.00 -74.10
CA GLU A 480 5.38 -47.28 -73.06
C GLU A 480 5.84 -47.61 -71.63
N ARG A 481 6.25 -48.86 -71.37
CA ARG A 481 6.73 -49.32 -70.06
C ARG A 481 7.76 -48.39 -69.37
N PRO A 482 8.86 -47.95 -70.01
CA PRO A 482 9.84 -47.09 -69.35
C PRO A 482 9.26 -45.72 -68.96
N ARG A 483 8.25 -45.21 -69.68
CA ARG A 483 7.57 -43.95 -69.33
C ARG A 483 6.83 -44.07 -68.01
N TRP A 484 6.14 -45.19 -67.80
CA TRP A 484 5.47 -45.50 -66.54
C TRP A 484 6.47 -45.77 -65.40
N GLU A 485 7.61 -46.39 -65.69
CA GLU A 485 8.70 -46.59 -64.70
C GLU A 485 9.35 -45.24 -64.29
N ASP A 486 9.53 -44.30 -65.22
CA ASP A 486 9.99 -42.92 -64.96
C ASP A 486 8.96 -42.13 -64.13
N GLU A 487 7.67 -42.22 -64.44
CA GLU A 487 6.61 -41.57 -63.67
C GLU A 487 6.52 -42.13 -62.24
N LEU A 488 6.54 -43.45 -62.08
CA LEU A 488 6.60 -44.08 -60.76
C LEU A 488 7.84 -43.66 -59.97
N SER A 489 8.98 -43.46 -60.65
CA SER A 489 10.21 -42.96 -60.02
C SER A 489 10.06 -41.51 -59.55
N LYS A 490 9.47 -40.62 -60.36
CA LYS A 490 9.14 -39.24 -59.96
C LYS A 490 8.18 -39.21 -58.77
N TYR A 491 7.12 -40.02 -58.76
CA TYR A 491 6.21 -40.11 -57.61
C TYR A 491 6.92 -40.62 -56.34
N ARG A 492 7.80 -41.62 -56.46
CA ARG A 492 8.64 -42.10 -55.32
C ARG A 492 9.54 -41.00 -54.78
N GLU A 493 10.18 -40.20 -55.64
CA GLU A 493 10.99 -39.06 -55.19
C GLU A 493 10.14 -37.99 -54.48
N ILE A 494 8.96 -37.65 -55.01
CA ILE A 494 8.04 -36.68 -54.39
C ILE A 494 7.63 -37.17 -53.00
N ILE A 495 7.23 -38.44 -52.87
CA ILE A 495 6.89 -39.07 -51.59
C ILE A 495 8.08 -39.03 -50.61
N ASN A 496 9.30 -39.30 -51.08
CA ASN A 496 10.49 -39.25 -50.23
C ASN A 496 10.84 -37.81 -49.79
N ARG A 497 10.71 -36.81 -50.68
CA ARG A 497 10.85 -35.38 -50.35
C ARG A 497 9.81 -34.94 -49.31
N GLN A 498 8.55 -35.34 -49.50
CA GLN A 498 7.46 -35.07 -48.55
C GLN A 498 7.67 -35.75 -47.19
N LYS A 499 8.14 -37.00 -47.16
CA LYS A 499 8.51 -37.70 -45.91
C LYS A 499 9.63 -37.00 -45.17
N ALA A 500 10.68 -36.55 -45.88
CA ALA A 500 11.77 -35.80 -45.28
C ALA A 500 11.29 -34.45 -44.71
N GLU A 501 10.41 -33.73 -45.42
CA GLU A 501 9.84 -32.48 -44.90
C GLU A 501 8.90 -32.71 -43.72
N LEU A 502 8.07 -33.76 -43.73
CA LEU A 502 7.28 -34.16 -42.56
C LEU A 502 8.18 -34.53 -41.35
N GLY A 503 9.38 -35.07 -41.59
CA GLY A 503 10.40 -35.25 -40.55
C GLY A 503 10.85 -33.93 -39.95
N ARG A 504 11.35 -33.00 -40.79
CA ARG A 504 11.78 -31.66 -40.35
C ARG A 504 10.69 -30.86 -39.64
N GLN A 505 9.44 -30.98 -40.09
CA GLN A 505 8.32 -30.29 -39.46
C GLN A 505 7.98 -30.90 -38.09
N LYS A 506 8.17 -32.22 -37.89
CA LYS A 506 8.09 -32.83 -36.55
C LYS A 506 9.23 -32.37 -35.65
N GLU A 507 10.46 -32.41 -36.13
CA GLU A 507 11.65 -31.92 -35.40
C GLU A 507 11.43 -30.48 -34.89
N LYS A 508 10.92 -29.58 -35.74
CA LYS A 508 10.54 -28.21 -35.35
C LYS A 508 9.42 -28.16 -34.31
N MET A 509 8.42 -29.05 -34.39
CA MET A 509 7.35 -29.11 -33.38
C MET A 509 7.89 -29.60 -32.02
N ASP A 510 8.83 -30.55 -32.03
CA ASP A 510 9.49 -31.05 -30.83
C ASP A 510 10.43 -29.97 -30.22
N GLU A 511 11.15 -29.21 -31.04
CA GLU A 511 11.91 -28.02 -30.61
C GLU A 511 11.00 -26.94 -29.99
N ILE A 512 9.86 -26.64 -30.62
CA ILE A 512 8.88 -25.68 -30.09
C ILE A 512 8.31 -26.17 -28.75
N ALA A 513 8.02 -27.46 -28.61
CA ALA A 513 7.56 -28.04 -27.35
C ALA A 513 8.63 -27.93 -26.25
N ALA A 514 9.88 -28.26 -26.55
CA ALA A 514 10.99 -28.11 -25.60
C ALA A 514 11.21 -26.65 -25.16
N LEU A 515 11.06 -25.70 -26.09
CA LEU A 515 11.11 -24.26 -25.78
C LEU A 515 9.91 -23.80 -24.95
N GLN A 516 8.71 -24.34 -25.16
CA GLN A 516 7.54 -24.07 -24.31
C GLN A 516 7.72 -24.60 -22.89
N ASP A 517 8.26 -25.83 -22.74
CA ASP A 517 8.57 -26.42 -21.44
C ASP A 517 9.69 -25.68 -20.71
N GLN A 518 10.68 -25.14 -21.43
CA GLN A 518 11.69 -24.25 -20.86
C GLN A 518 11.06 -22.94 -20.41
N GLN A 519 10.28 -22.27 -21.27
CA GLN A 519 9.59 -21.03 -20.94
C GLN A 519 8.65 -21.19 -19.73
N GLN A 520 8.05 -22.37 -19.55
CA GLN A 520 7.20 -22.66 -18.40
C GLN A 520 7.99 -22.86 -17.11
N ARG A 521 9.17 -23.49 -17.17
CA ARG A 521 10.11 -23.57 -16.04
C ARG A 521 10.66 -22.19 -15.67
N ASP A 522 11.08 -21.39 -16.65
CA ASP A 522 11.58 -20.03 -16.43
C ASP A 522 10.50 -19.13 -15.79
N LYS A 523 9.23 -19.27 -16.20
CA LYS A 523 8.09 -18.57 -15.55
C LYS A 523 7.93 -18.99 -14.09
N GLN A 524 8.07 -20.28 -13.77
CA GLN A 524 7.96 -20.78 -12.40
C GLN A 524 9.09 -20.25 -11.52
N GLU A 525 10.33 -20.23 -12.03
CA GLU A 525 11.49 -19.65 -11.35
C GLU A 525 11.32 -18.13 -11.14
N ILE A 526 10.84 -17.40 -12.14
CA ILE A 526 10.51 -15.97 -12.02
C ILE A 526 9.42 -15.75 -10.96
N THR A 527 8.42 -16.63 -10.82
CA THR A 527 7.42 -16.51 -9.74
C THR A 527 8.03 -16.79 -8.36
N SER A 528 8.85 -17.82 -8.18
CA SER A 528 9.47 -18.08 -6.87
C SER A 528 10.45 -16.98 -6.45
N LEU A 529 11.23 -16.44 -7.40
CA LEU A 529 12.12 -15.31 -7.12
C LEU A 529 11.35 -14.03 -6.78
N ARG A 530 10.16 -13.82 -7.35
CA ARG A 530 9.28 -12.70 -6.97
C ARG A 530 8.71 -12.88 -5.57
N GLU A 531 8.28 -14.08 -5.21
CA GLU A 531 7.80 -14.40 -3.86
C GLU A 531 8.91 -14.23 -2.81
N GLU A 532 10.15 -14.60 -3.13
CA GLU A 532 11.32 -14.37 -2.27
C GLU A 532 11.64 -12.88 -2.12
N VAL A 533 11.63 -12.10 -3.21
CA VAL A 533 11.81 -10.64 -3.17
C VAL A 533 10.69 -9.95 -2.37
N GLU A 534 9.44 -10.40 -2.50
CA GLU A 534 8.30 -9.86 -1.74
C GLU A 534 8.43 -10.19 -0.24
N SER A 535 8.85 -11.42 0.09
CA SER A 535 9.16 -11.84 1.47
C SER A 535 10.30 -11.02 2.09
N LEU A 536 11.41 -10.85 1.37
CA LEU A 536 12.54 -10.01 1.80
C LEU A 536 12.14 -8.54 1.95
N THR A 537 11.28 -8.04 1.05
CA THR A 537 10.74 -6.68 1.15
C THR A 537 9.87 -6.53 2.41
N SER A 538 9.00 -7.49 2.71
CA SER A 538 8.22 -7.50 3.96
C SER A 538 9.13 -7.45 5.19
N GLN A 539 10.11 -8.37 5.26
CA GLN A 539 11.09 -8.41 6.35
C GLN A 539 11.85 -7.09 6.49
N MET A 540 12.23 -6.45 5.38
CA MET A 540 12.90 -5.15 5.40
C MET A 540 11.96 -4.04 5.92
N THR A 541 10.67 -4.05 5.57
CA THR A 541 9.70 -3.08 6.12
C THR A 541 9.42 -3.31 7.61
N ASP A 542 9.46 -4.56 8.08
CA ASP A 542 9.30 -4.89 9.49
C ASP A 542 10.52 -4.42 10.30
N LEU A 543 11.74 -4.70 9.82
CA LEU A 543 12.98 -4.19 10.43
C LEU A 543 13.06 -2.65 10.42
N GLN A 544 12.58 -1.99 9.36
CA GLN A 544 12.47 -0.52 9.34
C GLN A 544 11.50 0.00 10.40
N ARG A 545 10.39 -0.71 10.65
CA ARG A 545 9.42 -0.36 11.71
C ARG A 545 10.02 -0.55 13.10
N ASP A 546 10.79 -1.61 13.31
CA ASP A 546 11.47 -1.87 14.58
C ASP A 546 12.58 -0.83 14.88
N VAL A 547 13.33 -0.42 13.85
CA VAL A 547 14.31 0.69 13.94
C VAL A 547 13.62 2.02 14.21
N GLN A 548 12.47 2.30 13.59
CA GLN A 548 11.73 3.52 13.85
C GLN A 548 11.17 3.52 15.29
N GLY A 549 10.58 2.42 15.73
CA GLY A 549 10.10 2.24 17.11
C GLY A 549 11.23 2.19 18.15
N SER A 550 12.49 1.92 17.78
CA SER A 550 13.64 2.08 18.69
C SER A 550 14.06 3.54 18.82
N ARG A 551 14.07 4.31 17.73
CA ARG A 551 14.32 5.77 17.74
C ARG A 551 13.26 6.54 18.50
N GLU A 552 12.00 6.14 18.41
CA GLU A 552 10.91 6.75 19.18
C GLU A 552 11.11 6.54 20.69
N ARG A 553 11.43 5.30 21.11
CA ARG A 553 11.80 5.00 22.51
C ARG A 553 13.07 5.73 22.97
N GLU A 554 14.06 5.89 22.10
CA GLU A 554 15.27 6.67 22.38
C GLU A 554 14.93 8.16 22.59
N ALA A 555 14.08 8.74 21.74
CA ALA A 555 13.60 10.12 21.89
C ALA A 555 12.78 10.32 23.18
N GLU A 556 11.93 9.35 23.55
CA GLU A 556 11.23 9.35 24.83
C GLU A 556 12.19 9.31 26.02
N LEU A 557 13.18 8.41 25.99
CA LEU A 557 14.22 8.31 27.02
C LEU A 557 15.04 9.60 27.14
N LEU A 558 15.44 10.21 26.02
CA LEU A 558 16.11 11.51 26.01
C LEU A 558 15.22 12.60 26.61
N GLY A 559 13.93 12.63 26.28
CA GLY A 559 12.96 13.55 26.89
C GLY A 559 12.73 13.32 28.39
N PHE A 560 12.83 12.08 28.88
CA PHE A 560 12.86 11.78 30.32
C PHE A 560 14.17 12.26 30.97
N THR A 561 15.32 12.06 30.31
CA THR A 561 16.63 12.53 30.78
C THR A 561 16.68 14.06 30.86
N GLU A 562 16.15 14.77 29.86
CA GLU A 562 16.02 16.23 29.86
C GLU A 562 15.18 16.72 31.04
N LYS A 563 13.99 16.13 31.24
CA LYS A 563 13.10 16.47 32.37
C LYS A 563 13.74 16.18 33.72
N LEU A 564 14.47 15.06 33.86
CA LEU A 564 15.22 14.73 35.07
C LEU A 564 16.37 15.71 35.32
N SER A 565 17.12 16.08 34.27
CA SER A 565 18.22 17.04 34.37
C SER A 565 17.71 18.44 34.75
N SER A 566 16.62 18.89 34.12
CA SER A 566 15.93 20.15 34.46
C SER A 566 15.42 20.14 35.91
N LYS A 567 14.75 19.07 36.34
CA LYS A 567 14.33 18.87 37.74
C LYS A 567 15.52 18.89 38.71
N ASN A 568 16.63 18.24 38.38
CA ASN A 568 17.81 18.20 39.23
C ASN A 568 18.48 19.57 39.34
N ALA A 569 18.59 20.32 38.23
CA ALA A 569 19.09 21.70 38.24
C ALA A 569 18.19 22.64 39.05
N GLN A 570 16.85 22.50 38.94
CA GLN A 570 15.90 23.23 39.77
C GLN A 570 16.09 22.89 41.26
N LEU A 571 16.12 21.60 41.62
CA LEU A 571 16.30 21.17 43.01
C LEU A 571 17.66 21.59 43.58
N GLN A 572 18.73 21.61 42.79
CA GLN A 572 20.01 22.18 43.23
C GLN A 572 19.91 23.69 43.45
N SER A 573 19.22 24.43 42.57
CA SER A 573 19.00 25.87 42.78
C SER A 573 18.17 26.14 44.05
N GLU A 574 17.13 25.35 44.30
CA GLU A 574 16.30 25.44 45.52
C GLU A 574 17.11 25.06 46.76
N SER A 575 17.91 24.00 46.70
CA SER A 575 18.81 23.59 47.79
C SER A 575 19.87 24.65 48.09
N ASN A 576 20.46 25.27 47.07
CA ASN A 576 21.44 26.35 47.24
C ASN A 576 20.79 27.61 47.83
N ALA A 577 19.57 27.96 47.40
CA ALA A 577 18.83 29.08 47.96
C ALA A 577 18.45 28.84 49.43
N LEU A 578 18.00 27.62 49.77
CA LEU A 578 17.71 27.22 51.15
C LEU A 578 18.98 27.18 52.01
N GLN A 579 20.12 26.73 51.46
CA GLN A 579 21.41 26.79 52.15
C GLN A 579 21.81 28.23 52.44
N CYS A 580 21.72 29.15 51.47
CA CYS A 580 21.98 30.57 51.71
C CYS A 580 21.06 31.18 52.78
N GLN A 581 19.77 30.79 52.82
CA GLN A 581 18.85 31.21 53.89
C GLN A 581 19.24 30.63 55.25
N LEU A 582 19.66 29.36 55.29
CA LEU A 582 20.14 28.70 56.51
C LEU A 582 21.42 29.36 57.02
N ASP A 583 22.36 29.71 56.14
CA ASP A 583 23.61 30.39 56.49
C ASP A 583 23.32 31.80 57.05
N GLN A 584 22.37 32.55 56.46
CA GLN A 584 21.91 33.85 56.96
C GLN A 584 21.18 33.75 58.32
N LEU A 585 20.30 32.76 58.48
CA LEU A 585 19.64 32.47 59.76
C LEU A 585 20.67 32.06 60.82
N THR A 586 21.69 31.30 60.44
CA THR A 586 22.76 30.89 61.35
C THR A 586 23.62 32.08 61.76
N SER A 587 23.98 32.98 60.84
CA SER A 587 24.74 34.20 61.17
C SER A 587 23.94 35.15 62.06
N SER A 588 22.66 35.38 61.76
CA SER A 588 21.79 36.21 62.63
C SER A 588 21.55 35.55 63.99
N PHE A 589 21.47 34.22 64.09
CA PHE A 589 21.41 33.52 65.36
C PHE A 589 22.70 33.66 66.17
N THR A 590 23.88 33.53 65.55
CA THR A 590 25.15 33.72 66.27
C THR A 590 25.37 35.16 66.70
N GLU A 591 24.94 36.15 65.91
CA GLU A 591 24.92 37.57 66.30
C GLU A 591 23.97 37.82 67.48
N LEU A 592 22.74 37.33 67.43
CA LEU A 592 21.77 37.45 68.52
C LEU A 592 22.24 36.72 69.80
N GLN A 593 22.88 35.55 69.66
CA GLN A 593 23.48 34.85 70.79
C GLN A 593 24.64 35.66 71.39
N ALA A 594 25.51 36.25 70.57
CA ALA A 594 26.60 37.12 71.05
C ALA A 594 26.05 38.34 71.80
N GLN A 595 24.99 38.99 71.27
CA GLN A 595 24.29 40.08 71.94
C GLN A 595 23.62 39.63 73.26
N GLN A 596 23.05 38.42 73.30
CA GLN A 596 22.47 37.85 74.53
C GLN A 596 23.56 37.56 75.58
N GLU A 597 24.73 37.07 75.17
CA GLU A 597 25.87 36.86 76.07
C GLU A 597 26.47 38.17 76.57
N GLU A 598 26.57 39.20 75.72
CA GLU A 598 27.02 40.54 76.10
C GLU A 598 26.06 41.22 77.09
N THR A 599 24.76 41.24 76.77
CA THR A 599 23.74 41.79 77.68
C THR A 599 23.68 41.04 79.01
N ARG A 600 23.89 39.71 79.01
CA ARG A 600 24.04 38.92 80.23
C ARG A 600 25.29 39.30 81.04
N ARG A 601 26.44 39.50 80.40
CA ARG A 601 27.66 39.98 81.09
C ARG A 601 27.44 41.36 81.72
N LEU A 602 26.81 42.28 81.00
CA LEU A 602 26.45 43.61 81.50
C LEU A 602 25.48 43.53 82.69
N LEU A 603 24.50 42.62 82.66
CA LEU A 603 23.59 42.36 83.78
C LEU A 603 24.33 41.80 85.00
N ASP A 604 25.22 40.83 84.81
CA ASP A 604 26.05 40.25 85.88
C ASP A 604 26.96 41.31 86.51
N ASP A 605 27.59 42.17 85.71
CA ASP A 605 28.41 43.29 86.20
C ASP A 605 27.59 44.35 86.93
N LYS A 606 26.38 44.68 86.45
CA LYS A 606 25.46 45.56 87.18
C LYS A 606 24.96 44.94 88.48
N SER A 607 24.73 43.63 88.52
CA SER A 607 24.39 42.90 89.76
C SER A 607 25.56 42.90 90.76
N ARG A 608 26.81 42.76 90.29
CA ARG A 608 28.02 42.88 91.12
C ARG A 608 28.16 44.29 91.69
N GLN A 609 28.00 45.33 90.86
CA GLN A 609 28.03 46.73 91.29
C GLN A 609 26.95 47.03 92.33
N LEU A 610 25.71 46.57 92.10
CA LEU A 610 24.61 46.75 93.04
C LEU A 610 24.91 46.07 94.39
N LYS A 611 25.39 44.82 94.40
CA LYS A 611 25.75 44.11 95.64
C LYS A 611 26.90 44.77 96.40
N GLN A 612 27.88 45.33 95.69
CA GLN A 612 28.96 46.11 96.29
C GLN A 612 28.40 47.37 96.97
N GLU A 613 27.57 48.16 96.28
CA GLU A 613 26.90 49.32 96.85
C GLU A 613 26.02 48.93 98.04
N GLU A 614 25.19 47.88 97.94
CA GLU A 614 24.40 47.33 99.04
C GLU A 614 25.27 46.98 100.25
N SER A 615 26.42 46.34 100.05
CA SER A 615 27.36 46.01 101.14
C SER A 615 27.98 47.26 101.78
N LEU A 616 28.31 48.29 100.99
CA LEU A 616 28.87 49.54 101.49
C LEU A 616 27.82 50.30 102.31
N ARG A 617 26.56 50.35 101.84
CA ARG A 617 25.44 50.93 102.59
C ARG A 617 25.12 50.13 103.84
N GLN A 618 25.23 48.80 103.82
CA GLN A 618 25.07 47.99 105.04
C GLN A 618 26.18 48.27 106.06
N GLN A 619 27.44 48.43 105.62
CA GLN A 619 28.55 48.84 106.50
C GLN A 619 28.36 50.26 107.05
N GLU A 620 27.92 51.21 106.23
CA GLU A 620 27.59 52.58 106.65
C GLU A 620 26.46 52.58 107.69
N VAL A 621 25.36 51.86 107.44
CA VAL A 621 24.24 51.71 108.39
C VAL A 621 24.66 51.00 109.68
N GLN A 622 25.53 49.99 109.60
CA GLN A 622 26.09 49.34 110.79
C GLN A 622 26.95 50.31 111.61
N GLY A 623 27.88 51.03 110.97
CA GLY A 623 28.72 52.04 111.65
C GLY A 623 27.91 53.16 112.30
N LEU A 624 26.90 53.69 111.59
CA LEU A 624 25.97 54.69 112.15
C LEU A 624 25.12 54.13 113.30
N GLN A 625 24.73 52.85 113.25
CA GLN A 625 24.00 52.20 114.33
C GLN A 625 24.92 51.93 115.54
N GLU A 626 26.18 51.55 115.33
CA GLU A 626 27.20 51.41 116.38
C GLU A 626 27.46 52.77 117.04
N GLU A 627 27.74 53.82 116.27
CA GLU A 627 27.91 55.20 116.78
C GLU A 627 26.69 55.66 117.56
N ARG A 628 25.47 55.42 117.04
CA ARG A 628 24.22 55.70 117.75
C ARG A 628 24.12 54.92 119.06
N THR A 629 24.53 53.65 119.11
CA THR A 629 24.54 52.87 120.37
C THR A 629 25.58 53.37 121.36
N ALA A 630 26.78 53.77 120.89
CA ALA A 630 27.81 54.39 121.73
C ALA A 630 27.32 55.72 122.33
N LEU A 631 26.72 56.59 121.51
CA LEU A 631 26.08 57.83 121.99
C LEU A 631 24.93 57.54 122.95
N GLN A 632 24.11 56.50 122.71
CA GLN A 632 23.02 56.09 123.60
C GLN A 632 23.53 55.55 124.96
N THR A 633 24.65 54.83 124.98
CA THR A 633 25.27 54.37 126.24
C THR A 633 25.94 55.52 126.99
N GLU A 634 26.59 56.45 126.27
CA GLU A 634 27.19 57.65 126.87
C GLU A 634 26.13 58.60 127.44
N VAL A 635 25.03 58.84 126.71
CA VAL A 635 23.85 59.57 127.24
C VAL A 635 23.27 58.87 128.46
N SER A 636 23.19 57.53 128.46
CA SER A 636 22.75 56.77 129.64
C SER A 636 23.71 56.94 130.83
N ARG A 637 25.02 56.90 130.61
CA ARG A 637 26.07 57.10 131.63
C ARG A 637 26.08 58.51 132.20
N LEU A 638 25.91 59.52 131.36
CA LEU A 638 25.76 60.91 131.78
C LEU A 638 24.46 61.11 132.55
N LYS A 639 23.37 60.45 132.15
CA LYS A 639 22.09 60.50 132.87
C LYS A 639 22.19 59.87 134.26
N THR A 640 22.79 58.69 134.40
CA THR A 640 23.03 58.10 135.74
C THR A 640 23.93 59.01 136.58
N ARG A 641 24.96 59.64 136.00
CA ARG A 641 25.82 60.59 136.73
C ARG A 641 25.07 61.86 137.17
N VAL A 642 24.12 62.35 136.38
CA VAL A 642 23.24 63.48 136.76
C VAL A 642 22.29 63.07 137.90
N ASP A 643 21.75 61.87 137.86
CA ASP A 643 20.86 61.38 138.91
C ASP A 643 21.64 61.06 140.23
N GLU A 644 22.86 60.52 140.16
CA GLU A 644 23.80 60.43 141.29
C GLU A 644 24.07 61.81 141.92
N LEU A 645 24.41 62.81 141.11
CA LEU A 645 24.68 64.18 141.59
C LEU A 645 23.43 64.85 142.17
N ARG A 646 22.23 64.51 141.67
CA ARG A 646 20.96 64.93 142.27
C ARG A 646 20.74 64.29 143.63
N ASP A 647 21.01 62.99 143.78
CA ASP A 647 20.89 62.28 145.06
C ASP A 647 21.95 62.73 146.08
N GLU A 648 23.19 63.00 145.63
CA GLU A 648 24.21 63.68 146.44
C GLU A 648 23.73 65.06 146.90
N LEU A 649 23.12 65.87 146.00
CA LEU A 649 22.57 67.18 146.37
C LEU A 649 21.39 67.07 147.34
N VAL A 650 20.48 66.10 147.16
CA VAL A 650 19.35 65.84 148.06
C VAL A 650 19.83 65.35 149.42
N THR A 651 20.83 64.46 149.47
CA THR A 651 21.41 64.00 150.73
C THR A 651 22.23 65.08 151.43
N GLN A 652 22.93 65.96 150.70
CA GLN A 652 23.57 67.15 151.28
C GLN A 652 22.53 68.13 151.85
N LYS A 653 21.45 68.42 151.10
CA LYS A 653 20.33 69.23 151.63
C LYS A 653 19.71 68.60 152.88
N ARG A 654 19.54 67.27 152.93
CA ARG A 654 19.08 66.54 154.13
C ARG A 654 20.08 66.64 155.29
N LYS A 655 21.39 66.51 155.05
CA LYS A 655 22.46 66.67 156.06
C LYS A 655 22.49 68.10 156.63
N GLN A 656 22.46 69.11 155.77
CA GLN A 656 22.40 70.53 156.18
C GLN A 656 21.11 70.81 156.96
N ALA A 657 19.95 70.35 156.50
CA ALA A 657 18.69 70.49 157.22
C ALA A 657 18.69 69.77 158.59
N ALA A 658 19.33 68.61 158.70
CA ALA A 658 19.51 67.90 159.98
C ALA A 658 20.46 68.66 160.93
N SER A 659 21.57 69.18 160.43
CA SER A 659 22.52 70.00 161.19
C SER A 659 21.89 71.30 161.70
N ILE A 660 21.10 72.00 160.86
CA ILE A 660 20.32 73.17 161.26
C ILE A 660 19.30 72.81 162.34
N LYS A 661 18.59 71.67 162.22
CA LYS A 661 17.67 71.18 163.26
C LYS A 661 18.38 70.87 164.58
N ASP A 662 19.61 70.36 164.55
CA ASP A 662 20.37 70.07 165.77
C ASP A 662 20.88 71.33 166.47
N LEU A 663 21.46 72.27 165.72
CA LEU A 663 21.84 73.60 166.25
C LEU A 663 20.62 74.35 166.83
N THR A 664 19.46 74.23 166.19
CA THR A 664 18.20 74.80 166.70
C THR A 664 17.76 74.13 168.02
N LYS A 665 17.94 72.80 168.15
CA LYS A 665 17.67 72.07 169.40
C LYS A 665 18.59 72.51 170.53
N GLN A 666 19.89 72.65 170.27
CA GLN A 666 20.86 73.06 171.29
C GLN A 666 20.54 74.48 171.84
N LEU A 667 20.15 75.41 170.96
CA LEU A 667 19.79 76.78 171.34
C LEU A 667 18.47 76.85 172.13
N THR A 668 17.50 75.97 171.85
CA THR A 668 16.28 75.84 172.66
C THR A 668 16.51 75.13 174.00
N GLN A 669 17.47 74.20 174.08
CA GLN A 669 17.79 73.47 175.31
C GLN A 669 18.45 74.36 176.40
N ALA A 670 19.10 75.46 176.01
CA ALA A 670 19.55 76.50 176.94
C ALA A 670 18.40 77.38 177.49
N ARG A 671 17.25 77.46 176.79
CA ARG A 671 16.09 78.27 177.22
C ARG A 671 15.02 77.47 177.98
N LYS A 672 14.90 76.15 177.75
CA LYS A 672 13.98 75.26 178.48
C LYS A 672 14.57 74.56 179.72
N ARG A 673 15.34 75.31 180.50
CA ARG A 673 15.48 75.09 181.95
C ARG A 673 14.39 75.82 182.77
N MET A 674 13.49 76.53 182.11
CA MET A 674 12.16 76.86 182.65
C MET A 674 11.08 76.12 181.84
N GLU A 675 10.11 75.57 182.56
CA GLU A 675 8.86 74.95 182.07
C GLU A 675 9.01 73.68 181.20
N GLN A 676 9.33 72.60 181.93
CA GLN A 676 8.60 71.32 182.01
C GLN A 676 7.40 71.02 181.05
N VAL A 677 7.24 69.70 180.83
CA VAL A 677 6.01 68.94 180.49
C VAL A 677 5.69 68.62 179.01
N GLU A 678 5.53 67.30 178.81
CA GLU A 678 4.76 66.48 177.83
C GLU A 678 5.13 66.31 176.33
N ASN A 679 5.57 65.06 176.05
CA ASN A 679 5.03 64.07 175.09
C ASN A 679 5.01 64.30 173.55
N GLY A 680 5.76 63.42 172.83
CA GLY A 680 5.12 62.19 172.31
C GLY A 680 4.84 61.97 170.79
N ARG A 681 5.81 61.32 170.09
CA ARG A 681 5.69 60.13 169.18
C ARG A 681 4.82 60.13 167.87
N CYS A 682 5.22 59.25 166.90
CA CYS A 682 4.47 58.65 165.75
C CYS A 682 4.30 59.49 164.44
N ASP A 683 4.09 58.96 163.21
CA ASP A 683 4.19 57.59 162.60
C ASP A 683 4.21 57.63 161.02
N ARG A 684 4.55 56.49 160.37
CA ARG A 684 4.04 55.84 159.10
C ARG A 684 3.93 56.43 157.64
N ASP A 685 4.06 55.48 156.69
CA ASP A 685 3.26 55.15 155.46
C ASP A 685 3.62 55.49 153.96
N ALA A 686 3.60 54.42 153.13
CA ALA A 686 2.97 54.13 151.79
C ALA A 686 3.30 54.78 150.39
N GLY A 687 3.45 53.91 149.34
CA GLY A 687 2.55 53.87 148.14
C GLY A 687 3.02 54.10 146.66
N SER A 688 2.59 53.21 145.71
CA SER A 688 1.79 53.52 144.45
C SER A 688 2.29 53.27 142.96
N MET A 689 1.65 52.30 142.25
CA MET A 689 0.96 52.30 140.90
C MET A 689 1.60 52.47 139.47
N GLY A 690 1.05 51.75 138.44
CA GLY A 690 1.07 52.09 136.98
C GLY A 690 0.71 50.97 135.94
N SER A 691 -0.07 51.22 134.86
CA SER A 691 -0.48 50.20 133.82
C SER A 691 -1.00 50.72 132.44
N ARG A 692 -0.89 49.83 131.40
CA ARG A 692 -1.52 49.61 130.04
C ARG A 692 -2.53 50.59 129.36
N SER A 693 -2.68 50.50 128.02
CA SER A 693 -3.88 50.90 127.20
C SER A 693 -3.96 50.24 125.79
N SER A 694 -5.15 50.22 125.16
CA SER A 694 -5.51 49.42 123.95
C SER A 694 -6.64 49.99 123.07
N SER A 695 -6.83 49.46 121.84
CA SER A 695 -8.08 49.22 121.03
C SER A 695 -7.70 49.15 119.52
N SER A 696 -8.46 48.65 118.52
CA SER A 696 -9.73 47.88 118.37
C SER A 696 -9.57 46.97 117.10
N GLY A 697 -10.47 46.11 116.58
CA GLY A 697 -11.88 45.78 116.82
C GLY A 697 -12.25 44.39 116.24
N THR A 698 -13.41 44.18 115.58
CA THR A 698 -13.97 42.80 115.35
C THR A 698 -14.85 42.60 114.10
N ALA A 699 -14.77 41.43 113.42
CA ALA A 699 -15.88 40.64 112.77
C ALA A 699 -15.41 39.47 111.84
N PRO A 700 -16.24 38.44 111.47
CA PRO A 700 -15.76 37.11 110.97
C PRO A 700 -16.42 36.55 109.66
N GLY A 701 -15.97 35.35 109.21
CA GLY A 701 -16.68 34.44 108.27
C GLY A 701 -15.74 33.47 107.48
N PHE A 702 -15.60 32.20 107.86
CA PHE A 702 -16.30 30.96 107.41
C PHE A 702 -15.90 30.40 106.02
N GLY A 703 -15.77 29.07 105.87
CA GLY A 703 -15.40 28.37 104.62
C GLY A 703 -16.16 27.04 104.43
N SER A 704 -15.81 26.20 103.44
CA SER A 704 -16.33 24.81 103.36
C SER A 704 -15.48 23.80 102.58
N LEU A 705 -15.63 22.56 103.02
CA LEU A 705 -14.87 21.31 102.83
C LEU A 705 -15.31 20.42 101.64
N ASN A 706 -14.40 19.50 101.28
CA ASN A 706 -14.57 18.04 101.08
C ASN A 706 -15.23 17.36 99.83
N ALA A 707 -14.37 16.61 99.12
CA ALA A 707 -14.26 15.13 99.12
C ALA A 707 -14.87 14.23 98.00
N ARG A 708 -13.94 13.39 97.49
CA ARG A 708 -14.02 11.96 97.10
C ARG A 708 -14.45 11.50 95.69
N HIS A 709 -13.48 10.77 95.09
CA HIS A 709 -13.57 9.61 94.19
C HIS A 709 -14.21 9.79 92.80
N GLY A 710 -13.71 9.01 91.84
CA GLY A 710 -14.16 9.01 90.44
C GLY A 710 -14.16 7.61 89.85
N GLY A 711 -14.65 7.49 88.61
CA GLY A 711 -14.64 6.23 87.86
C GLY A 711 -15.82 6.03 86.90
N VAL A 712 -15.83 6.78 85.79
CA VAL A 712 -16.39 6.41 84.45
C VAL A 712 -17.84 5.87 84.34
N GLU A 713 -18.75 6.63 83.70
CA GLU A 713 -19.53 6.18 82.52
C GLU A 713 -20.36 7.27 81.81
N ASP A 714 -20.56 7.06 80.49
CA ASP A 714 -21.64 7.36 79.51
C ASP A 714 -22.54 8.65 79.50
N ARG A 715 -22.93 9.01 78.25
CA ARG A 715 -24.10 9.78 77.72
C ARG A 715 -24.28 11.32 77.91
N SER A 716 -24.22 12.02 76.75
CA SER A 716 -25.25 12.86 76.03
C SER A 716 -26.39 13.58 76.83
N PRO A 717 -26.98 14.73 76.38
CA PRO A 717 -27.17 15.13 74.95
C PRO A 717 -27.23 16.65 74.57
N GLU A 718 -27.45 16.89 73.27
CA GLU A 718 -28.28 17.95 72.61
C GLU A 718 -27.82 19.41 72.36
N SER A 719 -28.21 19.88 71.15
CA SER A 719 -28.62 21.24 70.73
C SER A 719 -27.69 22.19 69.93
N GLN A 720 -28.12 22.41 68.66
CA GLN A 720 -28.20 23.67 67.89
C GLN A 720 -27.12 24.13 66.86
N SER A 721 -27.67 24.80 65.82
CA SER A 721 -27.08 25.63 64.73
C SER A 721 -26.44 24.96 63.48
N GLY A 722 -26.92 25.37 62.29
CA GLY A 722 -26.44 25.00 60.93
C GLY A 722 -25.52 26.09 60.31
N PRO A 723 -25.56 26.42 58.98
CA PRO A 723 -26.64 26.16 57.99
C PRO A 723 -26.25 25.87 56.50
N SER A 724 -27.28 25.58 55.68
CA SER A 724 -27.48 25.93 54.24
C SER A 724 -26.68 25.25 53.09
N VAL A 725 -27.39 24.68 52.08
CA VAL A 725 -27.62 25.31 50.73
C VAL A 725 -28.63 24.53 49.84
N VAL A 726 -29.70 25.26 49.49
CA VAL A 726 -30.60 25.30 48.30
C VAL A 726 -30.41 24.33 47.10
N VAL A 727 -31.51 23.78 46.57
CA VAL A 727 -32.05 23.95 45.17
C VAL A 727 -33.45 23.31 45.03
N VAL A 728 -34.31 23.92 44.19
CA VAL A 728 -35.76 23.67 44.07
C VAL A 728 -36.13 23.07 42.70
N ASP A 729 -37.16 22.22 42.70
CA ASP A 729 -37.67 21.49 41.54
C ASP A 729 -38.78 22.28 40.80
N SER A 730 -38.85 22.18 39.46
CA SER A 730 -39.96 22.76 38.68
C SER A 730 -40.12 22.15 37.28
N TYR A 731 -41.33 21.66 36.99
CA TYR A 731 -41.74 21.00 35.74
C TYR A 731 -42.41 21.98 34.76
N PRO A 732 -42.39 21.69 33.44
CA PRO A 732 -43.44 22.15 32.53
C PRO A 732 -44.25 20.96 31.97
N GLU A 733 -45.58 21.02 32.10
CA GLU A 733 -46.52 20.04 31.54
C GLU A 733 -46.76 20.28 30.04
N VAL A 734 -46.71 19.24 29.21
CA VAL A 734 -46.92 19.33 27.75
C VAL A 734 -48.40 19.17 27.41
N ASP A 735 -48.95 20.12 26.65
CA ASP A 735 -50.37 20.14 26.26
C ASP A 735 -50.78 18.88 25.46
N LYS A 736 -51.68 18.11 26.07
CA LYS A 736 -52.23 16.85 25.56
C LYS A 736 -53.01 17.06 24.25
N ALA A 737 -53.61 18.23 24.03
CA ALA A 737 -54.33 18.54 22.79
C ALA A 737 -53.38 18.60 21.58
N VAL A 738 -52.23 19.26 21.73
CA VAL A 738 -51.20 19.35 20.68
C VAL A 738 -50.61 17.98 20.35
N LEU A 739 -50.42 17.12 21.36
CA LEU A 739 -49.97 15.74 21.14
C LEU A 739 -51.00 14.92 20.34
N VAL A 740 -52.28 14.99 20.71
CA VAL A 740 -53.37 14.31 19.99
C VAL A 740 -53.48 14.82 18.55
N GLU A 741 -53.40 16.12 18.33
CA GLU A 741 -53.46 16.70 16.99
C GLU A 741 -52.26 16.28 16.11
N ARG A 742 -51.06 16.18 16.70
CA ARG A 742 -49.85 15.63 16.05
C ARG A 742 -50.04 14.14 15.68
N ILE A 743 -50.64 13.35 16.58
CA ILE A 743 -50.94 11.92 16.35
C ILE A 743 -51.96 11.78 15.21
N VAL A 744 -53.05 12.56 15.20
CA VAL A 744 -54.07 12.53 14.13
C VAL A 744 -53.48 12.95 12.78
N ARG A 745 -52.59 13.96 12.76
CA ARG A 745 -51.87 14.36 11.54
C ARG A 745 -50.93 13.25 11.03
N LEU A 746 -50.23 12.54 11.92
CA LEU A 746 -49.40 11.39 11.56
C LEU A 746 -50.23 10.20 11.07
N GLN A 747 -51.36 9.88 11.72
CA GLN A 747 -52.29 8.83 11.30
C GLN A 747 -52.87 9.11 9.90
N LYS A 748 -53.31 10.36 9.63
CA LYS A 748 -53.75 10.76 8.28
C LYS A 748 -52.63 10.67 7.24
N SER A 749 -51.38 11.00 7.60
CA SER A 749 -50.23 10.83 6.71
C SER A 749 -49.86 9.36 6.47
N LEU A 750 -50.08 8.47 7.43
CA LEU A 750 -49.85 7.04 7.29
C LEU A 750 -50.95 6.39 6.44
N ALA A 751 -52.22 6.72 6.66
CA ALA A 751 -53.34 6.27 5.84
C ALA A 751 -53.13 6.57 4.35
N ARG A 752 -52.77 7.82 4.00
CA ARG A 752 -52.47 8.20 2.60
C ARG A 752 -51.28 7.45 1.98
N LYS A 753 -50.29 7.06 2.80
CA LYS A 753 -49.17 6.22 2.34
C LYS A 753 -49.61 4.77 2.14
N GLN A 754 -50.49 4.27 3.01
CA GLN A 754 -51.07 2.93 2.91
C GLN A 754 -51.95 2.79 1.67
N GLU A 755 -52.87 3.73 1.42
CA GLU A 755 -53.66 3.83 0.18
C GLU A 755 -52.77 3.84 -1.08
N LYS A 756 -51.62 4.53 -1.01
CA LYS A 756 -50.67 4.59 -2.13
C LYS A 756 -49.92 3.27 -2.35
N ILE A 757 -49.62 2.53 -1.27
CA ILE A 757 -49.03 1.18 -1.33
C ILE A 757 -50.05 0.21 -1.94
N GLU A 758 -51.29 0.20 -1.45
CA GLU A 758 -52.37 -0.66 -1.95
C GLU A 758 -52.64 -0.42 -3.45
N PHE A 759 -52.68 0.86 -3.89
CA PHE A 759 -52.78 1.21 -5.30
C PHE A 759 -51.59 0.67 -6.14
N MET A 760 -50.36 0.73 -5.62
CA MET A 760 -49.19 0.20 -6.32
C MET A 760 -49.19 -1.33 -6.36
N GLU A 761 -49.63 -2.00 -5.29
CA GLU A 761 -49.78 -3.45 -5.24
C GLU A 761 -50.81 -3.95 -6.26
N ASP A 762 -51.97 -3.28 -6.39
CA ASP A 762 -52.98 -3.65 -7.39
C ASP A 762 -52.51 -3.38 -8.83
N HIS A 763 -51.77 -2.30 -9.08
CA HIS A 763 -51.15 -2.07 -10.39
C HIS A 763 -50.10 -3.15 -10.73
N ILE A 764 -49.31 -3.59 -9.75
CA ILE A 764 -48.35 -4.70 -9.92
C ILE A 764 -49.09 -6.02 -10.19
N LYS A 765 -50.20 -6.31 -9.50
CA LYS A 765 -51.05 -7.49 -9.78
C LYS A 765 -51.57 -7.46 -11.22
N GLN A 766 -52.10 -6.32 -11.69
CA GLN A 766 -52.58 -6.17 -13.06
C GLN A 766 -51.47 -6.38 -14.10
N LEU A 767 -50.28 -5.82 -13.88
CA LEU A 767 -49.12 -6.03 -14.75
C LEU A 767 -48.69 -7.50 -14.84
N VAL A 768 -48.70 -8.22 -13.71
CA VAL A 768 -48.42 -9.66 -13.66
C VAL A 768 -49.50 -10.47 -14.40
N GLU A 769 -50.78 -10.10 -14.27
CA GLU A 769 -51.88 -10.72 -14.99
C GLU A 769 -51.74 -10.54 -16.52
N GLU A 770 -51.39 -9.33 -16.96
CA GLU A 770 -51.16 -9.02 -18.38
C GLU A 770 -49.93 -9.74 -18.96
N ILE A 771 -48.84 -9.86 -18.20
CA ILE A 771 -47.68 -10.67 -18.60
C ILE A 771 -48.09 -12.15 -18.75
N ARG A 772 -48.90 -12.70 -17.84
CA ARG A 772 -49.41 -14.07 -17.94
C ARG A 772 -50.32 -14.27 -19.14
N LYS A 773 -51.23 -13.33 -19.44
CA LYS A 773 -52.07 -13.36 -20.66
C LYS A 773 -51.21 -13.33 -21.92
N LYS A 774 -50.27 -12.39 -22.03
CA LYS A 774 -49.35 -12.28 -23.18
C LYS A 774 -48.50 -13.53 -23.35
N THR A 775 -48.01 -14.12 -22.25
CA THR A 775 -47.27 -15.40 -22.28
C THR A 775 -48.14 -16.54 -22.81
N LYS A 776 -49.41 -16.65 -22.37
CA LYS A 776 -50.36 -17.64 -22.92
C LYS A 776 -50.67 -17.42 -24.40
N ILE A 777 -50.78 -16.17 -24.85
CA ILE A 777 -50.97 -15.84 -26.27
C ILE A 777 -49.75 -16.28 -27.08
N ILE A 778 -48.53 -15.95 -26.64
CA ILE A 778 -47.28 -16.37 -27.30
C ILE A 778 -47.18 -17.90 -27.34
N GLN A 779 -47.47 -18.61 -26.25
CA GLN A 779 -47.50 -20.08 -26.23
C GLN A 779 -48.56 -20.65 -27.19
N SER A 780 -49.74 -20.02 -27.29
CA SER A 780 -50.79 -20.42 -28.24
C SER A 780 -50.36 -20.23 -29.70
N TYR A 781 -49.64 -19.14 -30.02
CA TYR A 781 -49.07 -18.93 -31.36
C TYR A 781 -47.96 -19.95 -31.67
N VAL A 782 -47.02 -20.16 -30.75
CA VAL A 782 -45.91 -21.13 -30.90
C VAL A 782 -46.42 -22.58 -31.03
N LEU A 783 -47.58 -22.92 -30.46
CA LEU A 783 -48.21 -24.24 -30.60
C LEU A 783 -49.15 -24.35 -31.82
N ARG A 784 -49.45 -23.25 -32.51
CA ARG A 784 -50.37 -23.22 -33.66
C ARG A 784 -49.63 -23.02 -34.99
N GLU A 785 -48.46 -22.40 -35.00
CA GLU A 785 -47.61 -22.34 -36.19
C GLU A 785 -46.70 -23.57 -36.30
N GLU A 786 -46.80 -24.29 -37.42
CA GLU A 786 -45.86 -25.36 -37.75
C GLU A 786 -44.48 -24.79 -38.07
N THR A 787 -43.43 -25.50 -37.64
CA THR A 787 -42.03 -25.09 -37.72
C THR A 787 -41.47 -25.15 -39.15
N GLY A 788 -41.96 -24.27 -40.02
CA GLY A 788 -41.50 -24.12 -41.40
C GLY A 788 -41.95 -22.84 -42.14
N ALA A 789 -42.92 -22.07 -41.60
CA ALA A 789 -43.53 -20.96 -42.34
C ALA A 789 -42.77 -19.61 -42.28
N LEU A 790 -41.81 -19.43 -41.37
CA LEU A 790 -41.08 -18.17 -41.17
C LEU A 790 -39.57 -18.36 -41.41
N SER A 791 -39.17 -18.34 -42.69
CA SER A 791 -37.78 -18.05 -43.05
C SER A 791 -37.50 -16.58 -42.73
N SER A 792 -36.33 -16.29 -42.14
CA SER A 792 -35.90 -14.90 -41.96
C SER A 792 -35.54 -14.30 -43.32
N GLU A 793 -35.80 -13.01 -43.53
CA GLU A 793 -35.41 -12.28 -44.74
C GLU A 793 -33.90 -12.38 -45.01
N ALA A 794 -33.08 -12.42 -43.95
CA ALA A 794 -31.64 -12.69 -44.04
C ALA A 794 -31.31 -14.14 -44.46
N SER A 795 -32.16 -15.12 -44.09
CA SER A 795 -32.05 -16.52 -44.50
C SER A 795 -32.39 -16.69 -45.98
N ASP A 796 -33.43 -16.04 -46.49
CA ASP A 796 -33.79 -16.12 -47.91
C ASP A 796 -32.79 -15.40 -48.82
N ILE A 797 -32.22 -14.27 -48.37
CA ILE A 797 -31.07 -13.64 -49.04
C ILE A 797 -29.85 -14.58 -49.04
N ASN A 798 -29.56 -15.25 -47.92
CA ASN A 798 -28.47 -16.23 -47.89
C ASN A 798 -28.75 -17.45 -48.77
N LYS A 799 -29.99 -17.93 -48.85
CA LYS A 799 -30.38 -19.08 -49.67
C LYS A 799 -30.34 -18.74 -51.17
N ALA A 800 -30.70 -17.51 -51.54
CA ALA A 800 -30.49 -16.97 -52.88
C ALA A 800 -29.00 -16.79 -53.22
N ASN A 801 -28.16 -16.42 -52.24
CA ASN A 801 -26.71 -16.32 -52.43
C ASN A 801 -26.02 -17.70 -52.50
N LEU A 802 -26.39 -18.67 -51.66
CA LEU A 802 -25.94 -20.07 -51.72
C LEU A 802 -26.46 -20.82 -52.96
N GLY A 803 -27.59 -20.39 -53.52
CA GLY A 803 -28.10 -20.88 -54.80
C GLY A 803 -27.37 -20.30 -56.03
N ARG A 804 -26.71 -19.14 -55.89
CA ARG A 804 -25.92 -18.48 -56.95
C ARG A 804 -24.41 -18.71 -56.82
N ARG A 805 -23.90 -18.89 -55.60
CA ARG A 805 -22.56 -19.37 -55.27
C ARG A 805 -22.70 -20.80 -54.77
N GLY A 806 -22.45 -21.78 -55.65
CA GLY A 806 -22.32 -23.17 -55.22
C GLY A 806 -21.29 -23.25 -54.09
N GLY A 807 -21.64 -23.93 -53.00
CA GLY A 807 -20.84 -23.93 -51.77
C GLY A 807 -19.45 -24.55 -51.91
N ILE A 808 -18.74 -24.69 -50.79
CA ILE A 808 -17.32 -25.06 -50.70
C ILE A 808 -16.90 -26.22 -51.64
N MET A 809 -17.73 -27.26 -51.80
CA MET A 809 -17.47 -28.36 -52.76
C MET A 809 -17.49 -27.91 -54.22
N ALA A 810 -18.45 -27.07 -54.63
CA ALA A 810 -18.46 -26.51 -55.99
C ALA A 810 -17.28 -25.56 -56.22
N SER A 811 -16.82 -24.83 -55.20
CA SER A 811 -15.60 -23.99 -55.28
C SER A 811 -14.28 -24.79 -55.28
N LEU A 812 -14.32 -26.09 -54.98
CA LEU A 812 -13.17 -27.00 -55.14
C LEU A 812 -13.05 -27.56 -56.58
N TYR A 813 -14.18 -27.76 -57.26
CA TYR A 813 -14.21 -28.26 -58.65
C TYR A 813 -14.33 -27.17 -59.71
N THR A 814 -14.89 -25.99 -59.36
CA THR A 814 -14.92 -24.81 -60.24
C THR A 814 -13.88 -23.79 -59.78
N SER A 815 -13.02 -23.35 -60.71
CA SER A 815 -11.80 -22.58 -60.43
C SER A 815 -12.06 -21.08 -60.14
N HIS A 816 -13.05 -20.75 -59.31
CA HIS A 816 -13.43 -19.38 -58.99
C HIS A 816 -13.19 -19.06 -57.50
N PRO A 817 -12.23 -18.18 -57.15
CA PRO A 817 -11.87 -17.87 -55.78
C PRO A 817 -12.87 -16.89 -55.15
N ALA A 818 -14.06 -17.37 -54.82
CA ALA A 818 -15.15 -16.56 -54.29
C ALA A 818 -15.40 -16.75 -52.78
N ASP A 819 -14.99 -17.89 -52.20
CA ASP A 819 -15.38 -18.29 -50.84
C ASP A 819 -14.26 -18.04 -49.81
N SER A 820 -14.45 -17.02 -48.97
CA SER A 820 -13.60 -16.71 -47.81
C SER A 820 -13.60 -17.80 -46.72
N GLY A 821 -14.39 -18.86 -46.89
CA GLY A 821 -14.45 -20.02 -46.00
C GLY A 821 -13.58 -21.21 -46.42
N LEU A 822 -13.05 -21.24 -47.66
CA LEU A 822 -12.11 -22.27 -48.10
C LEU A 822 -10.68 -21.86 -47.72
N THR A 823 -10.31 -22.09 -46.46
CA THR A 823 -8.92 -21.90 -46.01
C THR A 823 -8.01 -23.02 -46.54
N LEU A 824 -6.71 -22.70 -46.71
CA LEU A 824 -5.71 -23.67 -47.17
C LEU A 824 -5.71 -24.93 -46.28
N ASP A 825 -5.77 -24.75 -44.96
CA ASP A 825 -5.81 -25.86 -43.99
C ASP A 825 -7.03 -26.76 -44.19
N LEU A 826 -8.22 -26.19 -44.46
CA LEU A 826 -9.42 -26.96 -44.73
C LEU A 826 -9.30 -27.74 -46.06
N SER A 827 -8.68 -27.14 -47.08
CA SER A 827 -8.43 -27.82 -48.36
C SER A 827 -7.42 -28.97 -48.24
N LEU A 828 -6.40 -28.83 -47.38
CA LEU A 828 -5.42 -29.88 -47.08
C LEU A 828 -6.02 -31.00 -46.23
N GLU A 829 -6.91 -30.67 -45.28
CA GLU A 829 -7.65 -31.63 -44.47
C GLU A 829 -8.64 -32.45 -45.30
N ILE A 830 -9.35 -31.82 -46.24
CA ILE A 830 -10.23 -32.49 -47.20
C ILE A 830 -9.42 -33.43 -48.11
N ASN A 831 -8.27 -32.98 -48.64
CA ASN A 831 -7.38 -33.84 -49.43
C ASN A 831 -6.83 -35.02 -48.64
N ARG A 832 -6.39 -34.83 -47.39
CA ARG A 832 -5.93 -35.93 -46.52
C ARG A 832 -7.03 -36.98 -46.28
N LYS A 833 -8.28 -36.55 -46.06
CA LYS A 833 -9.42 -37.46 -45.86
C LYS A 833 -9.80 -38.19 -47.13
N LEU A 834 -9.82 -37.51 -48.28
CA LEU A 834 -10.03 -38.15 -49.58
C LEU A 834 -8.92 -39.18 -49.87
N GLN A 835 -7.66 -38.81 -49.66
CA GLN A 835 -6.52 -39.71 -49.85
C GLN A 835 -6.62 -40.95 -48.93
N ALA A 836 -6.94 -40.79 -47.65
CA ALA A 836 -7.12 -41.91 -46.73
C ALA A 836 -8.25 -42.86 -47.16
N VAL A 837 -9.37 -42.33 -47.65
CA VAL A 837 -10.48 -43.14 -48.20
C VAL A 837 -10.05 -43.86 -49.50
N LEU A 838 -9.25 -43.21 -50.34
CA LEU A 838 -8.72 -43.79 -51.58
C LEU A 838 -7.72 -44.91 -51.29
N GLU A 839 -6.82 -44.71 -50.31
CA GLU A 839 -5.85 -45.71 -49.85
C GLU A 839 -6.55 -46.93 -49.23
N ASP A 840 -7.55 -46.74 -48.36
CA ASP A 840 -8.36 -47.82 -47.78
C ASP A 840 -9.18 -48.57 -48.85
N THR A 841 -9.73 -47.85 -49.83
CA THR A 841 -10.47 -48.45 -50.96
C THR A 841 -9.54 -49.23 -51.89
N LEU A 842 -8.33 -48.74 -52.16
CA LEU A 842 -7.31 -49.46 -52.94
C LEU A 842 -6.83 -50.70 -52.19
N LEU A 843 -6.58 -50.60 -50.89
CA LEU A 843 -6.17 -51.74 -50.06
C LEU A 843 -7.24 -52.84 -50.09
N LYS A 844 -8.51 -52.49 -49.89
CA LYS A 844 -9.65 -53.43 -49.99
C LYS A 844 -9.74 -54.09 -51.36
N ASN A 845 -9.54 -53.34 -52.45
CA ASN A 845 -9.52 -53.91 -53.81
C ASN A 845 -8.33 -54.84 -54.05
N ILE A 846 -7.14 -54.55 -53.49
CA ILE A 846 -5.97 -55.43 -53.56
C ILE A 846 -6.26 -56.73 -52.81
N THR A 847 -6.75 -56.66 -51.57
CA THR A 847 -7.11 -57.84 -50.78
C THR A 847 -8.21 -58.67 -51.46
N LEU A 848 -9.23 -58.03 -52.04
CA LEU A 848 -10.26 -58.73 -52.83
C LEU A 848 -9.66 -59.44 -54.06
N LYS A 849 -8.69 -58.82 -54.75
CA LYS A 849 -7.99 -59.41 -55.90
C LYS A 849 -7.12 -60.61 -55.48
N GLU A 850 -6.39 -60.50 -54.37
CA GLU A 850 -5.59 -61.60 -53.80
C GLU A 850 -6.48 -62.78 -53.37
N ASN A 851 -7.62 -62.50 -52.73
CA ASN A 851 -8.62 -63.51 -52.39
C ASN A 851 -9.19 -64.20 -53.63
N LEU A 852 -9.50 -63.44 -54.69
CA LEU A 852 -9.96 -63.97 -55.98
C LEU A 852 -8.90 -64.84 -56.67
N GLN A 853 -7.63 -64.44 -56.63
CA GLN A 853 -6.52 -65.24 -57.15
C GLN A 853 -6.31 -66.52 -56.34
N THR A 854 -6.44 -66.45 -55.02
CA THR A 854 -6.34 -67.62 -54.12
C THR A 854 -7.48 -68.60 -54.38
N LEU A 855 -8.72 -68.13 -54.48
CA LEU A 855 -9.86 -68.95 -54.91
C LEU A 855 -9.65 -69.53 -56.31
N GLY A 856 -9.12 -68.76 -57.26
CA GLY A 856 -8.77 -69.24 -58.60
C GLY A 856 -7.76 -70.39 -58.57
N ALA A 857 -6.71 -70.28 -57.75
CA ALA A 857 -5.70 -71.32 -57.56
C ALA A 857 -6.25 -72.56 -56.85
N GLU A 858 -7.11 -72.40 -55.84
CA GLU A 858 -7.77 -73.52 -55.15
C GLU A 858 -8.75 -74.25 -56.09
N ILE A 859 -9.48 -73.51 -56.94
CA ILE A 859 -10.32 -74.06 -58.01
C ILE A 859 -9.46 -74.80 -59.05
N GLU A 860 -8.32 -74.25 -59.49
CA GLU A 860 -7.43 -74.93 -60.43
C GLU A 860 -6.82 -76.21 -59.82
N LYS A 861 -6.52 -76.20 -58.53
CA LYS A 861 -6.04 -77.35 -57.76
C LYS A 861 -7.12 -78.43 -57.60
N LEU A 862 -8.37 -78.06 -57.33
CA LEU A 862 -9.53 -78.96 -57.33
C LEU A 862 -9.80 -79.55 -58.73
N ILE A 863 -9.66 -78.74 -59.79
CA ILE A 863 -9.77 -79.20 -61.18
C ILE A 863 -8.64 -80.17 -61.53
N LYS A 864 -7.41 -79.94 -61.07
CA LYS A 864 -6.27 -80.88 -61.25
C LYS A 864 -6.47 -82.17 -60.47
N GLN A 865 -6.98 -82.11 -59.23
CA GLN A 865 -7.34 -83.30 -58.44
C GLN A 865 -8.48 -84.12 -59.07
N GLN A 866 -9.39 -83.50 -59.84
CA GLN A 866 -10.38 -84.23 -60.65
C GLN A 866 -9.83 -84.81 -61.96
N ARG A 867 -8.55 -84.59 -62.27
CA ARG A 867 -7.96 -84.88 -63.59
C ARG A 867 -6.76 -85.82 -63.56
N ASP A 868 -6.50 -86.44 -62.41
CA ASP A 868 -5.44 -87.42 -62.22
C ASP A 868 -6.06 -88.84 -62.25
N PRO A 869 -5.86 -89.64 -63.33
CA PRO A 869 -6.45 -90.96 -63.47
C PRO A 869 -5.42 -92.04 -63.10
N GLY A 870 -5.39 -92.43 -61.83
CA GLY A 870 -4.59 -93.55 -61.32
C GLY A 870 -5.44 -94.80 -61.05
N ASP A 871 -5.50 -95.69 -62.05
CA ASP A 871 -5.82 -97.14 -62.00
C ASP A 871 -6.95 -97.68 -61.08
N GLY A 872 -7.98 -98.26 -61.70
CA GLY A 872 -8.94 -99.15 -61.02
C GLY A 872 -10.32 -99.26 -61.67
N GLU A 873 -10.47 -100.23 -62.59
CA GLU A 873 -11.71 -100.80 -63.19
C GLU A 873 -13.10 -100.20 -62.86
N GLY A 874 -13.89 -99.94 -63.92
CA GLY A 874 -15.36 -99.77 -63.79
C GLY A 874 -15.97 -98.91 -64.90
N GLY A 875 -16.83 -99.49 -65.73
CA GLY A 875 -17.43 -98.79 -66.87
C GLY A 875 -18.57 -97.83 -66.53
N SER A 876 -19.09 -97.17 -67.57
CA SER A 876 -20.24 -96.24 -67.61
C SER A 876 -20.03 -94.83 -67.03
N ASP A 877 -19.60 -93.86 -67.87
CA ASP A 877 -20.22 -92.51 -67.87
C ASP A 877 -19.90 -91.61 -69.10
N ALA A 878 -20.52 -91.89 -70.25
CA ALA A 878 -20.44 -91.00 -71.42
C ALA A 878 -21.33 -89.73 -71.28
N THR A 879 -22.35 -89.81 -70.43
CA THR A 879 -23.33 -88.76 -70.15
C THR A 879 -22.76 -87.65 -69.27
N THR A 880 -22.12 -88.00 -68.16
CA THR A 880 -21.61 -87.03 -67.18
C THR A 880 -20.50 -86.14 -67.73
N SER A 881 -19.68 -86.61 -68.68
CA SER A 881 -18.68 -85.76 -69.36
C SER A 881 -19.30 -84.69 -70.26
N ARG A 882 -20.49 -84.93 -70.83
CA ARG A 882 -21.17 -83.97 -71.71
C ARG A 882 -21.89 -82.89 -70.90
N GLU A 883 -22.51 -83.25 -69.78
CA GLU A 883 -23.13 -82.29 -68.86
C GLU A 883 -22.09 -81.42 -68.14
N LYS A 884 -20.97 -81.99 -67.67
CA LYS A 884 -19.87 -81.23 -67.05
C LYS A 884 -19.22 -80.23 -68.02
N ARG A 885 -19.10 -80.55 -69.32
CA ARG A 885 -18.65 -79.59 -70.34
C ARG A 885 -19.63 -78.42 -70.52
N LYS A 886 -20.95 -78.68 -70.54
CA LYS A 886 -21.95 -77.60 -70.61
C LYS A 886 -21.95 -76.70 -69.39
N GLN A 887 -21.80 -77.27 -68.18
CA GLN A 887 -21.73 -76.48 -66.95
C GLN A 887 -20.47 -75.60 -66.90
N THR A 888 -19.31 -76.10 -67.32
CA THR A 888 -18.09 -75.29 -67.39
C THR A 888 -18.19 -74.17 -68.44
N THR A 889 -18.77 -74.42 -69.62
CA THR A 889 -19.02 -73.34 -70.59
C THR A 889 -20.03 -72.31 -70.09
N ASN A 890 -21.08 -72.72 -69.36
CA ASN A 890 -22.04 -71.78 -68.78
C ASN A 890 -21.44 -70.93 -67.64
N LEU A 891 -20.59 -71.50 -66.77
CA LEU A 891 -19.86 -70.73 -65.77
C LEU A 891 -18.90 -69.72 -66.43
N GLN A 892 -18.16 -70.13 -67.47
CA GLN A 892 -17.29 -69.22 -68.20
C GLN A 892 -18.07 -68.08 -68.87
N HIS A 893 -19.24 -68.36 -69.47
CA HIS A 893 -20.11 -67.33 -70.03
C HIS A 893 -20.66 -66.38 -68.96
N SER A 894 -21.09 -66.89 -67.80
CA SER A 894 -21.63 -66.07 -66.70
C SER A 894 -20.57 -65.14 -66.12
N ILE A 895 -19.35 -65.66 -65.87
CA ILE A 895 -18.23 -64.87 -65.33
C ILE A 895 -17.79 -63.79 -66.34
N TYR A 896 -17.78 -64.09 -67.64
CA TYR A 896 -17.53 -63.08 -68.67
C TYR A 896 -18.61 -62.00 -68.69
N PHE A 897 -19.89 -62.38 -68.57
CA PHE A 897 -21.01 -61.45 -68.67
C PHE A 897 -21.11 -60.51 -67.45
N GLU A 898 -20.94 -61.03 -66.23
CA GLU A 898 -20.84 -60.21 -65.01
C GLU A 898 -19.58 -59.33 -64.99
N GLY A 899 -18.46 -59.85 -65.51
CA GLY A 899 -17.23 -59.08 -65.71
C GLY A 899 -17.41 -57.91 -66.67
N THR A 900 -18.11 -58.09 -67.79
CA THR A 900 -18.43 -57.00 -68.72
C THR A 900 -19.46 -56.03 -68.16
N ALA A 901 -20.52 -56.50 -67.49
CA ALA A 901 -21.55 -55.64 -66.92
C ALA A 901 -20.99 -54.74 -65.80
N THR A 902 -20.13 -55.27 -64.94
CA THR A 902 -19.45 -54.46 -63.91
C THR A 902 -18.45 -53.46 -64.52
N PHE A 903 -17.74 -53.84 -65.58
CA PHE A 903 -16.83 -52.93 -66.29
C PHE A 903 -17.58 -51.81 -67.03
N GLU A 904 -18.74 -52.09 -67.64
CA GLU A 904 -19.61 -51.06 -68.23
C GLU A 904 -20.23 -50.13 -67.18
N HIS A 905 -20.58 -50.66 -66.00
CA HIS A 905 -21.09 -49.83 -64.90
C HIS A 905 -20.01 -48.91 -64.31
N LEU A 906 -18.76 -49.39 -64.18
CA LEU A 906 -17.62 -48.52 -63.88
C LEU A 906 -17.37 -47.49 -64.99
N ARG A 907 -17.50 -47.87 -66.26
CA ARG A 907 -17.31 -46.94 -67.39
C ARG A 907 -18.38 -45.84 -67.44
N HIS A 908 -19.64 -46.17 -67.13
CA HIS A 908 -20.72 -45.18 -67.03
C HIS A 908 -20.52 -44.22 -65.85
N THR A 909 -20.16 -44.73 -64.68
CA THR A 909 -19.90 -43.88 -63.50
C THR A 909 -18.67 -42.99 -63.69
N HIS A 910 -17.61 -43.48 -64.34
CA HIS A 910 -16.45 -42.65 -64.70
C HIS A 910 -16.80 -41.59 -65.77
N SER A 911 -17.64 -41.93 -66.75
CA SER A 911 -18.08 -40.98 -67.78
C SER A 911 -19.06 -39.91 -67.28
N HIS A 912 -19.78 -40.15 -66.18
CA HIS A 912 -20.55 -39.10 -65.49
C HIS A 912 -19.66 -38.20 -64.62
N SER A 913 -18.58 -38.73 -64.04
CA SER A 913 -17.61 -37.95 -63.25
C SER A 913 -16.65 -37.08 -64.08
N LEU A 914 -16.76 -37.11 -65.42
CA LEU A 914 -15.97 -36.31 -66.36
C LEU A 914 -16.80 -35.25 -67.11
N ASN A 915 -18.12 -35.18 -66.85
CA ASN A 915 -19.07 -34.25 -67.46
C ASN A 915 -19.80 -33.37 -66.43
N VAL A 916 -19.29 -33.35 -65.18
CA VAL A 916 -19.69 -32.49 -64.06
C VAL A 916 -18.42 -31.94 -63.43
#